data_AF-A0A935VGI1-F1
#
_entry.id   AF-A0A935VGI1-F1
#
_cell.length_a   1.000
_cell.length_b   1.000
_cell.length_c   1.000
_cell.angle_alpha   90.00
_cell.angle_beta   90.00
_cell.angle_gamma   90.00
#
_symmetry.space_group_name_H-M   'P 1'
#
loop_
_entity.id
_entity.type
_entity.pdbx_description
1 polymer ?
#
loop_
_entity_poly.entity_id
_entity_poly.type
_entity_poly.pdbx_seq_one_letter_code
_entity_poly.pdbx_strand_id
1 'polypeptide(L)'
;MSIDTKKNILELTDKWIVNHLRHNKNVNENDAIIVREYANRLVNKIDNFDSLYDDSRNNLLLTWYLNEIIRFFPNEIDECFKDYGSIIGQIIKTKNINSHLQRVLHSYIYFIFNKVGHENINSYMEYFNRQGFDEDFLVKLLFHPWSLNFYKNTFENNLRQKTLNNLGYIVSKSAKLFHYCEYFCKQLFSNLHHNSHKLNLLEFIYEYNNEFLNRDIIFQFIWDQDPYNNRDQINVNCAKYLVNKDIEKWEETVISNIEREGADLPKFVEIYKVLEKQGRNIYSQKIDKIIKEYYQETFFKNGNESKIFNTWDSYSGSFGQYLLEKDENSAYLFFIDLVKNCDFLQTRLLDFIENKWKEKSLPLLVDALFKQPSIVGRKYFSETLTKIGKYEYSAFSDRLIDFAIQQTNKSIIAQVAKLVAAQGYEIEIKAIALLNGKTVNQRIVGALILTNSETDSGEEALFQQINCEKNDDTRDVIIETLQDRLYGKDFDKKTAIDIIDEASKRSKLNKFSISLFHEDELPKLYWNDGSILGQQEVRFLFYRIARSKGLNSDIEARSMISLLDKNKSGSFSRFVLKAFSDSGHNPKYKYLLTLSAMLGGNESVASLNTLFRKALSDKKVRLAEQAVEAMTVIGTNKALRSIEVTSRKMANKNLKLVNWLWNH
;
A
#
# COMPACT_ATOMS: atom_id res chain seq x y z
N MET A 1 48.00 16.54 48.39
CA MET A 1 47.39 17.73 47.76
C MET A 1 47.77 18.98 48.55
N SER A 2 47.82 20.16 47.92
CA SER A 2 48.06 21.40 48.67
C SER A 2 46.85 21.74 49.54
N ILE A 3 47.07 22.49 50.62
CA ILE A 3 46.01 23.04 51.50
C ILE A 3 44.96 23.79 50.67
N ASP A 4 45.39 24.41 49.57
CA ASP A 4 44.52 25.14 48.65
C ASP A 4 43.48 24.24 47.97
N THR A 5 43.78 22.98 47.65
CA THR A 5 42.80 22.11 46.98
C THR A 5 41.62 21.75 47.90
N LYS A 6 41.89 21.47 49.18
CA LYS A 6 40.83 21.20 50.16
C LYS A 6 39.95 22.41 50.41
N LYS A 7 40.59 23.57 50.54
CA LYS A 7 39.91 24.85 50.69
C LYS A 7 39.02 25.13 49.47
N ASN A 8 39.53 24.89 48.26
CA ASN A 8 38.79 25.08 47.02
C ASN A 8 37.57 24.14 46.94
N ILE A 9 37.69 22.85 47.31
CA ILE A 9 36.54 21.92 47.31
C ILE A 9 35.41 22.42 48.21
N LEU A 10 35.74 22.88 49.43
CA LEU A 10 34.74 23.41 50.36
C LEU A 10 34.16 24.74 49.89
N GLU A 11 35.00 25.67 49.45
CA GLU A 11 34.56 26.97 48.95
C GLU A 11 33.65 26.84 47.71
N LEU A 12 33.93 25.89 46.82
CA LEU A 12 33.11 25.64 45.63
C LEU A 12 31.82 24.91 45.97
N THR A 13 31.86 23.97 46.92
CA THR A 13 30.64 23.33 47.43
C THR A 13 29.73 24.39 48.07
N ASP A 14 30.31 25.34 48.77
CA ASP A 14 29.59 26.43 49.41
C ASP A 14 29.01 27.42 48.39
N LYS A 15 29.80 27.78 47.36
CA LYS A 15 29.31 28.57 46.22
C LYS A 15 28.16 27.85 45.50
N TRP A 16 28.26 26.53 45.29
CA TRP A 16 27.20 25.73 44.68
C TRP A 16 25.91 25.78 45.51
N ILE A 17 26.01 25.54 46.82
CA ILE A 17 24.87 25.62 47.76
C ILE A 17 24.20 26.99 47.68
N VAL A 18 25.00 28.07 47.72
CA VAL A 18 24.50 29.44 47.72
C VAL A 18 23.82 29.79 46.39
N ASN A 19 24.41 29.42 45.25
CA ASN A 19 23.79 29.66 43.95
C ASN A 19 22.48 28.85 43.76
N HIS A 20 22.43 27.62 44.27
CA HIS A 20 21.23 26.77 44.13
C HIS A 20 20.06 27.22 45.00
N LEU A 21 20.31 27.53 46.28
CA LEU A 21 19.27 28.08 47.17
C LEU A 21 18.72 29.42 46.64
N ARG A 22 19.52 30.17 45.88
CA ARG A 22 19.10 31.45 45.28
C ARG A 22 18.34 31.31 43.97
N HIS A 23 18.69 30.34 43.12
CA HIS A 23 18.23 30.34 41.73
C HIS A 23 17.42 29.11 41.29
N ASN A 24 17.34 28.05 42.09
CA ASN A 24 16.71 26.79 41.66
C ASN A 24 15.73 26.26 42.73
N LYS A 25 14.42 26.26 42.45
CA LYS A 25 13.35 25.92 43.43
C LYS A 25 13.27 24.45 43.87
N ASN A 26 14.12 23.58 43.35
CA ASN A 26 14.01 22.12 43.53
C ASN A 26 15.06 21.52 44.49
N VAL A 27 15.98 22.31 45.03
CA VAL A 27 16.95 21.86 46.04
C VAL A 27 16.58 22.51 47.36
N ASN A 28 16.20 21.70 48.34
CA ASN A 28 15.84 22.22 49.65
C ASN A 28 17.08 22.34 50.55
N GLU A 29 16.96 23.04 51.68
CA GLU A 29 18.07 23.25 52.61
C GLU A 29 18.66 21.93 53.14
N ASN A 30 17.89 20.84 53.22
CA ASN A 30 18.39 19.54 53.65
C ASN A 30 19.34 18.93 52.61
N ASP A 31 19.06 19.08 51.32
CA ASP A 31 19.95 18.61 50.25
C ASP A 31 21.29 19.38 50.28
N ALA A 32 21.23 20.70 50.56
CA ALA A 32 22.43 21.52 50.72
C ALA A 32 23.28 21.10 51.93
N ILE A 33 22.64 20.78 53.06
CA ILE A 33 23.31 20.26 54.26
C ILE A 33 23.97 18.93 53.95
N ILE A 34 23.27 18.02 53.26
CA ILE A 34 23.79 16.71 52.87
C ILE A 34 25.02 16.86 51.96
N VAL A 35 24.95 17.71 50.93
CA VAL A 35 26.07 17.96 50.02
C VAL A 35 27.27 18.54 50.75
N ARG A 36 27.06 19.49 51.66
CA ARG A 36 28.12 20.08 52.49
C ARG A 36 28.75 19.06 53.42
N GLU A 37 27.93 18.21 54.04
CA GLU A 37 28.39 17.14 54.90
C GLU A 37 29.24 16.13 54.12
N TYR A 38 28.83 15.77 52.91
CA TYR A 38 29.60 14.88 52.04
C TYR A 38 30.91 15.51 51.54
N ALA A 39 30.90 16.80 51.17
CA ALA A 39 32.14 17.50 50.80
C ALA A 39 33.11 17.59 51.98
N ASN A 40 32.62 17.87 53.18
CA ASN A 40 33.43 17.84 54.40
C ASN A 40 33.99 16.44 54.69
N ARG A 41 33.17 15.39 54.54
CA ARG A 41 33.64 13.99 54.68
C ARG A 41 34.69 13.63 53.63
N LEU A 42 34.54 14.12 52.40
CA LEU A 42 35.50 13.94 51.32
C LEU A 42 36.82 14.65 51.66
N VAL A 43 36.77 15.92 52.03
CA VAL A 43 37.93 16.75 52.38
C VAL A 43 38.70 16.22 53.60
N ASN A 44 37.98 15.71 54.60
CA ASN A 44 38.58 15.12 55.80
C ASN A 44 39.21 13.74 55.54
N LYS A 45 38.75 13.01 54.51
CA LYS A 45 39.35 11.72 54.11
C LYS A 45 40.49 11.86 53.09
N ILE A 46 40.60 13.01 52.42
CA ILE A 46 41.62 13.31 51.41
C ILE A 46 43.05 13.37 51.99
N ASP A 47 43.23 13.42 53.31
CA ASP A 47 44.56 13.36 53.94
C ASP A 47 45.32 12.05 53.71
N ASN A 48 44.61 10.97 53.33
CA ASN A 48 45.23 9.71 52.91
C ASN A 48 44.65 9.28 51.55
N PHE A 49 45.09 9.94 50.48
CA PHE A 49 44.57 9.71 49.13
C PHE A 49 44.70 8.25 48.65
N ASP A 50 45.73 7.53 49.11
CA ASP A 50 45.94 6.11 48.77
C ASP A 50 44.88 5.18 49.41
N SER A 51 44.27 5.55 50.54
CA SER A 51 43.24 4.72 51.23
C SER A 51 41.83 4.92 50.67
N LEU A 52 41.60 5.94 49.85
CA LEU A 52 40.32 6.19 49.18
C LEU A 52 40.02 5.15 48.09
N TYR A 53 41.04 4.50 47.52
CA TYR A 53 40.89 3.62 46.36
C TYR A 53 40.59 2.15 46.69
N ASP A 54 41.02 1.66 47.86
CA ASP A 54 40.80 0.27 48.30
C ASP A 54 39.38 0.01 48.84
N ASP A 55 38.56 1.05 49.04
CA ASP A 55 37.19 0.90 49.52
C ASP A 55 36.17 1.26 48.41
N SER A 56 35.49 0.24 47.90
CA SER A 56 34.37 0.36 46.95
C SER A 56 33.33 1.43 47.33
N ARG A 57 33.11 1.69 48.63
CA ARG A 57 32.17 2.73 49.10
C ARG A 57 32.69 4.14 48.88
N ASN A 58 33.99 4.37 49.05
CA ASN A 58 34.61 5.66 48.83
C ASN A 58 34.63 6.00 47.33
N ASN A 59 34.87 5.01 46.47
CA ASN A 59 34.74 5.16 45.02
C ASN A 59 33.30 5.51 44.60
N LEU A 60 32.29 4.92 45.24
CA LEU A 60 30.88 5.25 44.99
C LEU A 60 30.56 6.69 45.43
N LEU A 61 31.13 7.13 46.54
CA LEU A 61 30.94 8.48 47.09
C LEU A 61 31.55 9.55 46.19
N LEU A 62 32.79 9.33 45.73
CA LEU A 62 33.48 10.20 44.80
C LEU A 62 32.75 10.24 43.45
N THR A 63 32.27 9.07 42.99
CA THR A 63 31.44 8.94 41.79
C THR A 63 30.16 9.77 41.89
N TRP A 64 29.46 9.68 43.02
CA TRP A 64 28.25 10.46 43.27
C TRP A 64 28.54 11.97 43.29
N TYR A 65 29.55 12.39 44.03
CA TYR A 65 29.94 13.80 44.13
C TYR A 65 30.29 14.42 42.78
N LEU A 66 31.10 13.72 41.98
CA LEU A 66 31.45 14.15 40.63
C LEU A 66 30.24 14.20 39.69
N ASN A 67 29.32 13.23 39.77
CA ASN A 67 28.09 13.24 38.99
C ASN A 67 27.19 14.44 39.32
N GLU A 68 27.06 14.80 40.60
CA GLU A 68 26.27 15.96 40.99
C GLU A 68 26.94 17.27 40.51
N ILE A 69 28.26 17.42 40.65
CA ILE A 69 28.97 18.59 40.10
C ILE A 69 28.70 18.74 38.58
N ILE A 70 28.87 17.66 37.80
CA ILE A 70 28.63 17.68 36.35
C ILE A 70 27.20 18.10 36.02
N ARG A 71 26.23 17.53 36.74
CA ARG A 71 24.81 17.75 36.49
C ARG A 71 24.41 19.21 36.66
N PHE A 72 25.09 19.94 37.55
CA PHE A 72 24.66 21.27 37.99
C PHE A 72 25.46 22.44 37.45
N PHE A 73 26.64 22.22 36.85
CA PHE A 73 27.42 23.28 36.19
C PHE A 73 27.48 23.15 34.65
N PRO A 74 26.36 23.00 33.91
CA PRO A 74 26.40 22.82 32.46
C PRO A 74 26.78 24.07 31.66
N ASN A 75 26.76 25.25 32.27
CA ASN A 75 26.97 26.53 31.58
C ASN A 75 28.29 27.23 31.98
N GLU A 76 29.00 26.73 32.99
CA GLU A 76 30.25 27.32 33.54
C GLU A 76 31.42 26.34 33.39
N ILE A 77 31.48 25.66 32.24
CA ILE A 77 32.41 24.55 32.01
C ILE A 77 33.86 25.00 32.14
N ASP A 78 34.21 26.19 31.66
CA ASP A 78 35.56 26.74 31.76
C ASP A 78 36.01 27.00 33.21
N GLU A 79 35.11 27.44 34.10
CA GLU A 79 35.42 27.67 35.51
C GLU A 79 35.50 26.35 36.28
N CYS A 80 34.53 25.45 36.06
CA CYS A 80 34.61 24.09 36.59
C CYS A 80 35.89 23.36 36.15
N PHE A 81 36.36 23.58 34.92
CA PHE A 81 37.60 22.97 34.44
C PHE A 81 38.84 23.53 35.12
N LYS A 82 38.92 24.85 35.28
CA LYS A 82 40.06 25.51 35.94
C LYS A 82 40.21 25.02 37.38
N ASP A 83 39.08 24.85 38.06
CA ASP A 83 39.06 24.55 39.50
C ASP A 83 39.13 23.04 39.80
N TYR A 84 38.48 22.19 38.99
CA TYR A 84 38.43 20.74 39.23
C TYR A 84 39.34 19.90 38.32
N GLY A 85 39.87 20.47 37.24
CA GLY A 85 40.66 19.73 36.24
C GLY A 85 41.96 19.15 36.82
N SER A 86 42.54 19.75 37.86
CA SER A 86 43.70 19.19 38.57
C SER A 86 43.36 17.98 39.45
N ILE A 87 42.16 17.98 40.06
CA ILE A 87 41.64 16.88 40.90
C ILE A 87 41.33 15.68 40.01
N ILE A 88 40.63 15.91 38.90
CA ILE A 88 40.34 14.91 37.87
C ILE A 88 41.65 14.42 37.24
N GLY A 89 42.57 15.36 36.99
CA GLY A 89 44.00 15.15 36.72
C GLY A 89 44.63 14.02 37.53
N GLN A 90 44.53 14.14 38.86
CA GLN A 90 45.13 13.21 39.81
C GLN A 90 44.36 11.89 39.93
N ILE A 91 43.03 11.93 39.85
CA ILE A 91 42.18 10.73 39.88
C ILE A 91 42.51 9.81 38.71
N ILE A 92 42.63 10.37 37.51
CA ILE A 92 42.85 9.60 36.28
C ILE A 92 44.28 9.03 36.20
N LYS A 93 45.29 9.69 36.80
CA LYS A 93 46.69 9.20 36.82
C LYS A 93 46.90 7.89 37.58
N THR A 94 45.93 7.46 38.38
CA THR A 94 46.01 6.19 39.10
C THR A 94 45.81 5.03 38.11
N LYS A 95 46.71 4.04 38.11
CA LYS A 95 46.63 2.90 37.17
C LYS A 95 45.50 1.91 37.48
N ASN A 96 44.86 2.02 38.66
CA ASN A 96 43.85 1.08 39.18
C ASN A 96 42.49 1.77 39.44
N ILE A 97 41.96 2.46 38.43
CA ILE A 97 40.62 3.05 38.53
C ILE A 97 39.58 1.94 38.39
N ASN A 98 38.72 1.76 39.40
CA ASN A 98 37.59 0.86 39.31
C ASN A 98 36.62 1.32 38.20
N SER A 99 35.99 0.38 37.51
CA SER A 99 34.91 0.55 36.53
C SER A 99 33.89 1.66 36.85
N HIS A 100 33.49 1.86 38.11
CA HIS A 100 32.56 2.94 38.49
C HIS A 100 33.12 4.34 38.27
N LEU A 101 34.38 4.55 38.67
CA LEU A 101 35.04 5.84 38.53
C LEU A 101 35.44 6.09 37.07
N GLN A 102 35.81 5.04 36.32
CA GLN A 102 35.93 5.11 34.85
C GLN A 102 34.62 5.59 34.20
N ARG A 103 33.46 5.08 34.62
CA ARG A 103 32.14 5.51 34.11
C ARG A 103 31.87 6.99 34.31
N VAL A 104 32.26 7.52 35.47
CA VAL A 104 32.07 8.94 35.81
C VAL A 104 33.00 9.81 35.00
N LEU A 105 34.25 9.40 34.86
CA LEU A 105 35.23 10.06 34.01
C LEU A 105 34.78 10.06 32.54
N HIS A 106 34.19 8.96 32.06
CA HIS A 106 33.60 8.90 30.72
C HIS A 106 32.44 9.88 30.58
N SER A 107 31.55 9.92 31.57
CA SER A 107 30.39 10.84 31.58
C SER A 107 30.82 12.31 31.67
N TYR A 108 31.87 12.60 32.44
CA TYR A 108 32.47 13.92 32.61
C TYR A 108 33.10 14.41 31.30
N ILE A 109 34.01 13.61 30.74
CA ILE A 109 34.69 13.94 29.48
C ILE A 109 33.66 14.06 28.36
N TYR A 110 32.72 13.14 28.24
CA TYR A 110 31.61 13.25 27.30
C TYR A 110 30.83 14.57 27.45
N PHE A 111 30.45 14.92 28.68
CA PHE A 111 29.70 16.14 28.95
C PHE A 111 30.42 17.39 28.46
N ILE A 112 31.73 17.47 28.73
CA ILE A 112 32.60 18.53 28.22
C ILE A 112 32.54 18.56 26.70
N PHE A 113 32.84 17.42 26.06
CA PHE A 113 32.89 17.34 24.61
C PHE A 113 31.55 17.59 23.92
N ASN A 114 30.41 17.40 24.59
CA ASN A 114 29.09 17.70 24.03
C ASN A 114 28.68 19.17 24.19
N LYS A 115 29.06 19.79 25.30
CA LYS A 115 28.65 21.16 25.63
C LYS A 115 29.56 22.18 25.00
N VAL A 116 30.83 21.85 24.86
CA VAL A 116 31.86 22.69 24.25
C VAL A 116 31.67 22.70 22.71
N GLY A 117 31.76 23.87 22.09
CA GLY A 117 31.81 23.99 20.62
C GLY A 117 33.12 23.42 20.08
N HIS A 118 33.12 22.86 18.86
CA HIS A 118 34.32 22.27 18.25
C HIS A 118 35.54 23.19 18.29
N GLU A 119 35.35 24.52 18.20
CA GLU A 119 36.42 25.51 18.30
C GLU A 119 37.23 25.45 19.60
N ASN A 120 36.63 24.96 20.69
CA ASN A 120 37.24 24.95 22.02
C ASN A 120 37.84 23.58 22.39
N ILE A 121 37.61 22.54 21.59
CA ILE A 121 38.11 21.19 21.85
C ILE A 121 39.64 21.16 21.98
N ASN A 122 40.36 21.93 21.17
CA ASN A 122 41.82 22.03 21.25
C ASN A 122 42.29 22.55 22.61
N SER A 123 41.63 23.59 23.13
CA SER A 123 41.98 24.18 24.41
C SER A 123 41.85 23.17 25.55
N TYR A 124 40.82 22.32 25.49
CA TYR A 124 40.64 21.24 26.47
C TYR A 124 41.59 20.07 26.26
N MET A 125 41.86 19.66 25.02
CA MET A 125 42.85 18.62 24.72
C MET A 125 44.25 19.04 25.15
N GLU A 126 44.67 20.27 24.84
CA GLU A 126 45.92 20.84 25.33
C GLU A 126 45.96 20.91 26.85
N TYR A 127 44.85 21.29 27.48
CA TYR A 127 44.77 21.29 28.94
C TYR A 127 44.96 19.88 29.50
N PHE A 128 44.24 18.88 28.98
CA PHE A 128 44.41 17.50 29.42
C PHE A 128 45.85 17.02 29.18
N ASN A 129 46.45 17.34 28.03
CA ASN A 129 47.86 17.05 27.76
C ASN A 129 48.79 17.69 28.79
N ARG A 130 48.57 18.97 29.17
CA ARG A 130 49.34 19.65 30.23
C ARG A 130 49.14 19.01 31.60
N GLN A 131 47.98 18.40 31.86
CA GLN A 131 47.75 17.60 33.06
C GLN A 131 48.42 16.23 33.00
N GLY A 132 49.13 15.89 31.92
CA GLY A 132 49.89 14.64 31.77
C GLY A 132 49.06 13.48 31.25
N PHE A 133 47.91 13.76 30.61
CA PHE A 133 47.19 12.76 29.83
C PHE A 133 47.82 12.65 28.46
N ASP A 134 48.12 11.43 28.03
CA ASP A 134 48.42 11.23 26.62
C ASP A 134 47.10 11.24 25.82
N GLU A 135 47.19 11.72 24.57
CA GLU A 135 46.03 11.82 23.69
C GLU A 135 45.39 10.45 23.44
N ASP A 136 46.19 9.38 23.42
CA ASP A 136 45.75 8.00 23.19
C ASP A 136 44.81 7.52 24.31
N PHE A 137 45.08 7.88 25.56
CA PHE A 137 44.26 7.60 26.72
C PHE A 137 42.92 8.35 26.65
N LEU A 138 42.94 9.65 26.39
CA LEU A 138 41.71 10.47 26.29
C LEU A 138 40.81 9.97 25.18
N VAL A 139 41.42 9.57 24.06
CA VAL A 139 40.74 8.98 22.92
C VAL A 139 40.15 7.61 23.27
N LYS A 140 40.91 6.70 23.88
CA LYS A 140 40.39 5.40 24.33
C LYS A 140 39.21 5.57 25.27
N LEU A 141 39.27 6.59 26.11
CA LEU A 141 38.20 6.95 27.02
C LEU A 141 36.94 7.45 26.28
N LEU A 142 37.13 8.35 25.31
CA LEU A 142 36.06 8.89 24.45
C LEU A 142 35.41 7.80 23.60
N PHE A 143 36.18 6.82 23.13
CA PHE A 143 35.74 5.75 22.26
C PHE A 143 35.48 4.42 23.00
N HIS A 144 35.47 4.43 24.34
CA HIS A 144 35.12 3.26 25.13
C HIS A 144 33.66 2.82 24.84
N PRO A 145 33.36 1.50 24.82
CA PRO A 145 31.99 0.99 24.59
C PRO A 145 30.89 1.61 25.47
N TRP A 146 31.26 2.09 26.65
CA TRP A 146 30.31 2.75 27.58
C TRP A 146 29.96 4.17 27.15
N SER A 147 30.94 4.89 26.60
CA SER A 147 30.73 6.20 25.98
C SER A 147 29.81 6.04 24.75
N LEU A 148 29.99 4.97 23.96
CA LEU A 148 29.14 4.57 22.83
C LEU A 148 27.66 4.37 23.19
N ASN A 149 27.34 3.69 24.30
CA ASN A 149 25.95 3.57 24.78
C ASN A 149 25.34 4.92 25.17
N PHE A 150 26.17 5.87 25.60
CA PHE A 150 25.73 7.22 25.94
C PHE A 150 25.50 8.08 24.69
N TYR A 151 26.40 7.96 23.70
CA TYR A 151 26.22 8.50 22.37
C TYR A 151 24.90 7.98 21.76
N LYS A 152 24.62 6.68 21.85
CA LYS A 152 23.37 6.06 21.37
C LYS A 152 22.12 6.78 21.87
N ASN A 153 22.04 7.05 23.19
CA ASN A 153 20.90 7.75 23.79
C ASN A 153 20.82 9.24 23.42
N THR A 154 21.94 9.86 23.01
CA THR A 154 21.99 11.29 22.67
C THR A 154 21.79 11.53 21.18
N PHE A 155 22.19 10.57 20.35
CA PHE A 155 21.86 10.47 18.93
C PHE A 155 20.36 10.32 18.67
N GLU A 156 19.51 10.27 19.69
CA GLU A 156 18.05 10.32 19.55
C GLU A 156 17.49 11.76 19.58
N ASN A 157 18.26 12.79 19.97
CA ASN A 157 17.79 14.19 20.12
C ASN A 157 18.53 15.21 19.21
N ASN A 158 17.99 16.43 19.00
CA ASN A 158 18.55 17.51 18.14
C ASN A 158 20.02 17.94 18.40
N LEU A 159 20.72 17.36 19.37
CA LEU A 159 22.16 17.54 19.65
C LEU A 159 23.08 16.84 18.64
N ARG A 160 22.54 16.04 17.71
CA ARG A 160 23.26 15.17 16.76
C ARG A 160 24.36 15.87 15.95
N GLN A 161 24.11 17.03 15.33
CA GLN A 161 25.08 17.65 14.42
C GLN A 161 26.30 18.18 15.17
N LYS A 162 26.11 18.78 16.35
CA LYS A 162 27.21 19.29 17.17
C LYS A 162 28.08 18.15 17.69
N THR A 163 27.47 17.07 18.17
CA THR A 163 28.19 15.87 18.61
C THR A 163 28.97 15.22 17.47
N LEU A 164 28.39 15.11 16.26
CA LEU A 164 29.11 14.60 15.08
C LEU A 164 30.28 15.49 14.67
N ASN A 165 30.08 16.82 14.66
CA ASN A 165 31.15 17.77 14.35
C ASN A 165 32.31 17.68 15.34
N ASN A 166 31.99 17.58 16.64
CA ASN A 166 32.98 17.47 17.71
C ASN A 166 33.74 16.13 17.63
N LEU A 167 33.01 15.02 17.43
CA LEU A 167 33.61 13.69 17.29
C LEU A 167 34.54 13.60 16.09
N GLY A 168 34.06 14.07 14.95
CA GLY A 168 34.85 13.99 13.76
C GLY A 168 36.07 14.93 13.80
N TYR A 169 35.96 16.08 14.47
CA TYR A 169 37.10 16.95 14.72
C TYR A 169 38.20 16.22 15.52
N ILE A 170 37.81 15.46 16.55
CA ILE A 170 38.74 14.63 17.35
C ILE A 170 39.39 13.56 16.47
N VAL A 171 38.62 12.87 15.61
CA VAL A 171 39.14 11.86 14.66
C VAL A 171 40.11 12.48 13.65
N SER A 172 39.90 13.73 13.24
CA SER A 172 40.78 14.42 12.29
C SER A 172 42.15 14.80 12.85
N LYS A 173 42.27 14.96 14.17
CA LYS A 173 43.47 15.50 14.80
C LYS A 173 44.49 14.47 15.23
N SER A 174 44.18 13.18 15.16
CA SER A 174 45.10 12.17 15.67
C SER A 174 45.35 11.04 14.66
N ALA A 175 46.42 11.22 13.89
CA ALA A 175 46.92 10.25 12.92
C ALA A 175 47.32 8.89 13.55
N LYS A 176 47.52 8.84 14.87
CA LYS A 176 47.90 7.62 15.61
C LYS A 176 46.72 6.70 15.95
N LEU A 177 45.49 7.09 15.65
CA LEU A 177 44.28 6.41 16.13
C LEU A 177 43.61 5.47 15.15
N PHE A 178 44.27 5.16 14.03
CA PHE A 178 43.66 4.39 12.94
C PHE A 178 42.90 3.15 13.44
N HIS A 179 43.47 2.41 14.40
CA HIS A 179 42.86 1.21 14.98
C HIS A 179 41.63 1.48 15.88
N TYR A 180 41.66 2.54 16.70
CA TYR A 180 40.53 2.89 17.59
C TYR A 180 39.38 3.54 16.83
N CYS A 181 39.69 4.33 15.80
CA CYS A 181 38.70 4.93 14.92
C CYS A 181 37.97 3.87 14.10
N GLU A 182 38.64 2.82 13.63
CA GLU A 182 38.00 1.71 12.93
C GLU A 182 37.00 0.97 13.83
N TYR A 183 37.41 0.62 15.05
CA TYR A 183 36.53 0.00 16.05
C TYR A 183 35.33 0.91 16.38
N PHE A 184 35.58 2.20 16.59
CA PHE A 184 34.52 3.15 16.88
C PHE A 184 33.54 3.29 15.73
N CYS A 185 34.02 3.42 14.49
CA CYS A 185 33.17 3.49 13.32
C CYS A 185 32.29 2.25 13.22
N LYS A 186 32.87 1.03 13.36
CA LYS A 186 32.11 -0.22 13.42
C LYS A 186 31.00 -0.19 14.47
N GLN A 187 31.31 0.28 15.67
CA GLN A 187 30.32 0.40 16.75
C GLN A 187 29.26 1.48 16.46
N LEU A 188 29.65 2.60 15.88
CA LEU A 188 28.73 3.68 15.53
C LEU A 188 27.78 3.23 14.40
N PHE A 189 28.29 2.55 13.37
CA PHE A 189 27.48 2.01 12.28
C PHE A 189 26.48 0.96 12.73
N SER A 190 26.85 0.10 13.69
CA SER A 190 25.91 -0.87 14.25
C SER A 190 24.69 -0.23 14.93
N ASN A 191 24.77 1.07 15.25
CA ASN A 191 23.71 1.84 15.91
C ASN A 191 23.08 2.92 15.03
N LEU A 192 23.62 3.20 13.83
CA LEU A 192 23.06 4.19 12.90
C LEU A 192 22.10 3.52 11.90
N HIS A 193 20.85 3.33 12.30
CA HIS A 193 19.81 2.75 11.44
C HIS A 193 19.17 3.76 10.45
N HIS A 194 19.63 5.01 10.40
CA HIS A 194 19.07 6.06 9.54
C HIS A 194 20.08 6.54 8.49
N ASN A 195 19.71 6.42 7.22
CA ASN A 195 20.53 6.79 6.05
C ASN A 195 21.09 8.22 6.10
N SER A 196 20.33 9.19 6.60
CA SER A 196 20.75 10.59 6.70
C SER A 196 21.92 10.79 7.66
N HIS A 197 22.00 10.00 8.73
CA HIS A 197 23.10 10.12 9.69
C HIS A 197 24.40 9.55 9.15
N LYS A 198 24.32 8.39 8.46
CA LYS A 198 25.47 7.80 7.77
C LYS A 198 26.04 8.78 6.76
N LEU A 199 25.20 9.47 6.00
CA LEU A 199 25.65 10.51 5.08
C LEU A 199 26.40 11.61 5.84
N ASN A 200 25.77 12.29 6.80
CA ASN A 200 26.41 13.42 7.51
C ASN A 200 27.76 13.06 8.15
N LEU A 201 27.87 11.85 8.71
CA LEU A 201 29.14 11.36 9.25
C LEU A 201 30.17 11.14 8.14
N LEU A 202 29.77 10.55 7.02
CA LEU A 202 30.64 10.36 5.86
C LEU A 202 31.16 11.70 5.35
N GLU A 203 30.26 12.68 5.18
CA GLU A 203 30.64 14.02 4.73
C GLU A 203 31.66 14.64 5.68
N PHE A 204 31.40 14.52 6.97
CA PHE A 204 32.33 14.99 7.97
C PHE A 204 33.71 14.31 7.83
N ILE A 205 33.77 12.97 7.88
CA ILE A 205 35.05 12.25 7.86
C ILE A 205 35.81 12.59 6.57
N TYR A 206 35.10 12.72 5.46
CA TYR A 206 35.68 13.08 4.19
C TYR A 206 36.39 14.44 4.22
N GLU A 207 35.71 15.49 4.72
CA GLU A 207 36.25 16.85 4.74
C GLU A 207 37.46 17.01 5.68
N TYR A 208 37.50 16.25 6.76
CA TYR A 208 38.51 16.44 7.82
C TYR A 208 39.60 15.36 7.86
N ASN A 209 39.33 14.14 7.37
CA ASN A 209 40.29 13.03 7.38
C ASN A 209 39.98 11.97 6.29
N ASN A 210 40.09 12.36 5.02
CA ASN A 210 39.83 11.47 3.88
C ASN A 210 40.78 10.26 3.80
N GLU A 211 41.97 10.31 4.41
CA GLU A 211 42.91 9.17 4.46
C GLU A 211 42.36 8.00 5.29
N PHE A 212 41.48 8.29 6.25
CA PHE A 212 40.85 7.28 7.09
C PHE A 212 39.83 6.42 6.33
N LEU A 213 39.24 6.97 5.27
CA LEU A 213 38.29 6.22 4.45
C LEU A 213 39.07 5.17 3.64
N ASN A 214 39.00 3.92 4.08
CA ASN A 214 39.49 2.77 3.33
C ASN A 214 38.31 1.95 2.78
N ARG A 215 38.61 0.92 1.97
CA ARG A 215 37.56 0.10 1.32
C ARG A 215 36.58 -0.52 2.33
N ASP A 216 37.05 -0.98 3.48
CA ASP A 216 36.22 -1.67 4.49
C ASP A 216 35.30 -0.71 5.25
N ILE A 217 35.76 0.51 5.51
CA ILE A 217 34.96 1.54 6.18
C ILE A 217 33.91 2.10 5.22
N ILE A 218 34.29 2.31 3.96
CA ILE A 218 33.36 2.74 2.91
C ILE A 218 32.25 1.72 2.69
N PHE A 219 32.56 0.42 2.74
CA PHE A 219 31.54 -0.63 2.67
C PHE A 219 30.44 -0.43 3.73
N GLN A 220 30.81 -0.08 4.97
CA GLN A 220 29.84 0.13 6.07
C GLN A 220 28.98 1.40 5.91
N PHE A 221 29.46 2.38 5.13
CA PHE A 221 28.67 3.56 4.75
C PHE A 221 27.72 3.27 3.58
N ILE A 222 28.20 2.52 2.59
CA ILE A 222 27.44 2.18 1.38
C ILE A 222 26.37 1.14 1.68
N TRP A 223 26.57 0.27 2.66
CA TRP A 223 25.62 -0.78 3.01
C TRP A 223 24.90 -0.52 4.34
N ASP A 224 23.62 -0.86 4.37
CA ASP A 224 22.77 -0.74 5.55
C ASP A 224 21.89 -1.96 5.71
N GLN A 225 21.54 -2.31 6.95
CA GLN A 225 20.56 -3.36 7.20
C GLN A 225 19.16 -2.75 7.16
N ASP A 226 18.30 -3.22 6.26
CA ASP A 226 16.89 -2.85 6.24
C ASP A 226 16.24 -3.29 7.56
N PRO A 227 15.78 -2.34 8.42
CA PRO A 227 15.25 -2.67 9.73
C PRO A 227 13.97 -3.51 9.66
N TYR A 228 13.28 -3.52 8.52
CA TYR A 228 12.03 -4.28 8.35
C TYR A 228 12.26 -5.70 7.85
N ASN A 229 13.30 -5.93 7.05
CA ASN A 229 13.50 -7.19 6.34
C ASN A 229 14.81 -7.92 6.70
N ASN A 230 15.67 -7.33 7.54
CA ASN A 230 17.02 -7.84 7.84
C ASN A 230 17.83 -8.17 6.57
N ARG A 231 17.61 -7.42 5.49
CA ARG A 231 18.36 -7.56 4.24
C ARG A 231 19.32 -6.39 4.11
N ASP A 232 20.52 -6.66 3.68
CA ASP A 232 21.48 -5.62 3.35
C ASP A 232 20.96 -4.83 2.12
N GLN A 233 21.03 -3.51 2.21
CA GLN A 233 20.57 -2.58 1.19
C GLN A 233 21.58 -1.46 0.98
N ILE A 234 21.70 -0.99 -0.26
CA ILE A 234 22.58 0.15 -0.56
C ILE A 234 22.01 1.45 0.01
N ASN A 235 22.84 2.21 0.72
CA ASN A 235 22.68 3.61 1.05
C ASN A 235 23.16 4.46 -0.15
N VAL A 236 22.22 4.75 -1.05
CA VAL A 236 22.48 5.46 -2.31
C VAL A 236 23.05 6.85 -2.05
N ASN A 237 22.66 7.53 -0.98
CA ASN A 237 23.12 8.88 -0.69
C ASN A 237 24.62 8.92 -0.36
N CYS A 238 25.11 7.96 0.44
CA CYS A 238 26.54 7.86 0.74
C CYS A 238 27.36 7.56 -0.53
N ALA A 239 26.90 6.61 -1.36
CA ALA A 239 27.56 6.29 -2.62
C ALA A 239 27.62 7.50 -3.57
N LYS A 240 26.49 8.21 -3.73
CA LYS A 240 26.43 9.44 -4.55
C LYS A 240 27.37 10.52 -4.03
N TYR A 241 27.44 10.72 -2.71
CA TYR A 241 28.33 11.71 -2.11
C TYR A 241 29.81 11.43 -2.45
N LEU A 242 30.27 10.20 -2.25
CA LEU A 242 31.66 9.81 -2.53
C LEU A 242 32.06 10.05 -3.97
N VAL A 243 31.23 9.56 -4.90
CA VAL A 243 31.42 9.74 -6.34
C VAL A 243 31.41 11.22 -6.71
N ASN A 244 30.48 12.01 -6.16
CA ASN A 244 30.41 13.45 -6.39
C ASN A 244 31.63 14.22 -5.88
N LYS A 245 32.26 13.75 -4.80
CA LYS A 245 33.40 14.42 -4.18
C LYS A 245 34.74 14.11 -4.85
N ASP A 246 35.00 12.85 -5.16
CA ASP A 246 36.26 12.41 -5.78
C ASP A 246 36.05 11.10 -6.54
N ILE A 247 35.62 11.24 -7.79
CA ILE A 247 35.31 10.11 -8.66
C ILE A 247 36.54 9.23 -8.91
N GLU A 248 37.73 9.82 -9.09
CA GLU A 248 38.96 9.09 -9.41
C GLU A 248 39.37 8.15 -8.27
N LYS A 249 39.17 8.60 -7.02
CA LYS A 249 39.45 7.78 -5.84
C LYS A 249 38.38 6.71 -5.59
N TRP A 250 37.10 7.04 -5.77
CA TRP A 250 36.02 6.21 -5.22
C TRP A 250 35.25 5.34 -6.19
N GLU A 251 35.36 5.57 -7.50
CA GLU A 251 34.61 4.84 -8.51
C GLU A 251 34.76 3.31 -8.35
N GLU A 252 35.97 2.76 -8.38
CA GLU A 252 36.22 1.31 -8.26
C GLU A 252 35.66 0.74 -6.94
N THR A 253 35.84 1.46 -5.85
CA THR A 253 35.38 1.02 -4.52
C THR A 253 33.86 1.01 -4.44
N VAL A 254 33.18 2.05 -4.94
CA VAL A 254 31.72 2.10 -4.95
C VAL A 254 31.16 1.00 -5.85
N ILE A 255 31.68 0.86 -7.07
CA ILE A 255 31.22 -0.14 -8.06
C ILE A 255 31.40 -1.57 -7.55
N SER A 256 32.60 -1.92 -7.06
CA SER A 256 32.87 -3.28 -6.55
C SER A 256 31.99 -3.64 -5.36
N ASN A 257 31.66 -2.66 -4.50
CA ASN A 257 30.78 -2.91 -3.37
C ASN A 257 29.32 -3.09 -3.78
N ILE A 258 28.82 -2.30 -4.73
CA ILE A 258 27.42 -2.46 -5.17
C ILE A 258 27.24 -3.74 -6.00
N GLU A 259 28.18 -4.10 -6.88
CA GLU A 259 28.08 -5.28 -7.76
C GLU A 259 28.20 -6.63 -7.00
N ARG A 260 28.75 -6.63 -5.77
CA ARG A 260 29.08 -7.86 -5.01
C ARG A 260 27.87 -8.60 -4.41
N GLU A 261 26.82 -7.90 -3.98
CA GLU A 261 25.77 -8.51 -3.13
C GLU A 261 24.37 -8.54 -3.77
N GLY A 262 24.27 -8.38 -5.10
CA GLY A 262 22.98 -8.49 -5.79
C GLY A 262 21.99 -7.42 -5.33
N ALA A 263 22.45 -6.18 -5.20
CA ALA A 263 21.66 -5.09 -4.69
C ALA A 263 20.42 -4.76 -5.54
N ASP A 264 19.58 -3.87 -5.03
CA ASP A 264 18.38 -3.46 -5.73
C ASP A 264 18.72 -2.70 -7.05
N LEU A 265 18.23 -3.21 -8.18
CA LEU A 265 18.49 -2.74 -9.55
C LEU A 265 18.39 -1.21 -9.75
N PRO A 266 17.41 -0.48 -9.19
CA PRO A 266 17.35 0.97 -9.35
C PRO A 266 18.35 1.73 -8.51
N LYS A 267 18.75 1.18 -7.36
CA LYS A 267 19.81 1.80 -6.56
C LYS A 267 21.12 1.81 -7.35
N PHE A 268 21.39 0.75 -8.11
CA PHE A 268 22.49 0.74 -9.09
C PHE A 268 22.32 1.83 -10.15
N VAL A 269 21.15 1.89 -10.79
CA VAL A 269 20.89 2.88 -11.85
C VAL A 269 21.05 4.30 -11.32
N GLU A 270 20.60 4.60 -10.10
CA GLU A 270 20.79 5.92 -9.49
C GLU A 270 22.26 6.30 -9.28
N ILE A 271 23.12 5.35 -8.92
CA ILE A 271 24.56 5.58 -8.75
C ILE A 271 25.23 5.72 -10.12
N TYR A 272 24.89 4.84 -11.07
CA TYR A 272 25.41 4.89 -12.45
C TYR A 272 25.03 6.19 -13.15
N LYS A 273 23.82 6.73 -12.91
CA LYS A 273 23.41 8.05 -13.41
C LYS A 273 24.33 9.17 -12.92
N VAL A 274 24.80 9.10 -11.66
CA VAL A 274 25.73 10.09 -11.12
C VAL A 274 27.09 9.98 -11.79
N LEU A 275 27.61 8.75 -11.96
CA LEU A 275 28.88 8.50 -12.66
C LEU A 275 28.83 8.94 -14.12
N GLU A 276 27.73 8.66 -14.83
CA GLU A 276 27.50 9.12 -16.20
C GLU A 276 27.54 10.65 -16.29
N LYS A 277 26.85 11.36 -15.38
CA LYS A 277 26.85 12.84 -15.32
C LYS A 277 28.23 13.45 -15.08
N GLN A 278 29.16 12.70 -14.49
CA GLN A 278 30.55 13.11 -14.32
C GLN A 278 31.46 12.73 -15.50
N GLY A 279 30.88 12.32 -16.64
CA GLY A 279 31.61 12.04 -17.88
C GLY A 279 32.08 10.59 -18.04
N ARG A 280 31.67 9.67 -17.17
CA ARG A 280 31.98 8.23 -17.31
C ARG A 280 30.94 7.53 -18.18
N ASN A 281 31.02 7.76 -19.49
CA ASN A 281 30.05 7.26 -20.48
C ASN A 281 29.85 5.73 -20.50
N ILE A 282 30.80 4.95 -19.99
CA ILE A 282 30.68 3.49 -19.86
C ILE A 282 29.46 3.06 -19.05
N TYR A 283 29.02 3.87 -18.08
CA TYR A 283 27.87 3.56 -17.24
C TYR A 283 26.54 3.75 -17.95
N SER A 284 26.48 4.59 -18.99
CA SER A 284 25.29 4.70 -19.85
C SER A 284 24.94 3.35 -20.48
N GLN A 285 25.95 2.64 -21.00
CA GLN A 285 25.78 1.30 -21.58
C GLN A 285 25.36 0.27 -20.53
N LYS A 286 25.91 0.35 -19.31
CA LYS A 286 25.52 -0.52 -18.20
C LYS A 286 24.07 -0.28 -17.78
N ILE A 287 23.62 0.99 -17.70
CA ILE A 287 22.23 1.32 -17.38
C ILE A 287 21.30 0.81 -18.47
N ASP A 288 21.59 1.08 -19.74
CA ASP A 288 20.77 0.61 -20.87
C ASP A 288 20.63 -0.92 -20.85
N LYS A 289 21.72 -1.64 -20.56
CA LYS A 289 21.72 -3.10 -20.40
C LYS A 289 20.83 -3.54 -19.25
N ILE A 290 20.98 -2.95 -18.07
CA ILE A 290 20.17 -3.24 -16.86
C ILE A 290 18.68 -3.02 -17.13
N ILE A 291 18.33 -1.88 -17.75
CA ILE A 291 16.95 -1.55 -18.07
C ILE A 291 16.39 -2.60 -19.04
N LYS A 292 17.14 -2.93 -20.10
CA LYS A 292 16.71 -3.94 -21.08
C LYS A 292 16.50 -5.30 -20.44
N GLU A 293 17.45 -5.77 -19.62
CA GLU A 293 17.35 -7.04 -18.88
C GLU A 293 16.17 -7.04 -17.92
N TYR A 294 15.95 -5.94 -17.17
CA TYR A 294 14.80 -5.80 -16.29
C TYR A 294 13.47 -5.94 -17.04
N TYR A 295 13.29 -5.20 -18.14
CA TYR A 295 12.06 -5.28 -18.92
C TYR A 295 11.89 -6.66 -19.57
N GLN A 296 12.97 -7.27 -20.05
CA GLN A 296 12.96 -8.62 -20.61
C GLN A 296 12.56 -9.68 -19.59
N GLU A 297 13.17 -9.68 -18.40
CA GLU A 297 12.84 -10.63 -17.33
C GLU A 297 11.44 -10.41 -16.75
N THR A 298 10.97 -9.16 -16.74
CA THR A 298 9.71 -8.81 -16.10
C THR A 298 8.53 -9.05 -17.03
N PHE A 299 8.56 -8.61 -18.30
CA PHE A 299 7.35 -8.48 -19.13
C PHE A 299 7.20 -9.50 -20.29
N PHE A 300 8.19 -10.36 -20.54
CA PHE A 300 8.18 -11.33 -21.66
C PHE A 300 7.95 -12.77 -21.19
N LYS A 301 7.39 -13.62 -22.06
CA LYS A 301 7.10 -15.04 -21.84
C LYS A 301 8.30 -15.78 -21.24
N ASN A 302 8.05 -16.54 -20.18
CA ASN A 302 9.03 -17.20 -19.29
C ASN A 302 9.61 -16.30 -18.18
N GLY A 303 9.15 -15.06 -18.06
CA GLY A 303 9.34 -14.26 -16.85
C GLY A 303 8.81 -15.02 -15.62
N ASN A 304 9.59 -15.03 -14.55
CA ASN A 304 9.23 -15.74 -13.33
C ASN A 304 7.96 -15.12 -12.73
N GLU A 305 6.81 -15.79 -12.80
CA GLU A 305 5.52 -15.29 -12.27
C GLU A 305 5.65 -14.75 -10.83
N SER A 306 6.50 -15.37 -10.01
CA SER A 306 6.76 -14.88 -8.65
C SER A 306 7.50 -13.53 -8.59
N LYS A 307 8.39 -13.22 -9.55
CA LYS A 307 8.99 -11.88 -9.72
C LYS A 307 7.96 -10.87 -10.22
N ILE A 308 7.04 -11.29 -11.08
CA ILE A 308 5.95 -10.45 -11.61
C ILE A 308 5.06 -9.92 -10.48
N PHE A 309 4.79 -10.74 -9.45
CA PHE A 309 3.97 -10.35 -8.30
C PHE A 309 4.73 -9.61 -7.17
N ASN A 310 6.04 -9.83 -7.04
CA ASN A 310 6.83 -9.24 -5.96
C ASN A 310 7.52 -7.91 -6.31
N THR A 311 7.62 -7.55 -7.61
CA THR A 311 8.26 -6.30 -8.07
C THR A 311 7.25 -5.18 -8.32
N TRP A 312 6.09 -5.24 -7.66
CA TRP A 312 4.86 -4.57 -8.09
C TRP A 312 4.88 -3.07 -8.33
N ASP A 313 5.90 -2.29 -7.92
CA ASP A 313 5.63 -0.86 -7.74
C ASP A 313 6.72 0.18 -8.06
N SER A 314 8.02 -0.13 -8.10
CA SER A 314 9.01 0.95 -7.96
C SER A 314 9.88 1.27 -9.17
N TYR A 315 10.08 0.37 -10.14
CA TYR A 315 11.23 0.51 -11.05
C TYR A 315 10.87 0.94 -12.48
N SER A 316 9.77 0.44 -13.04
CA SER A 316 9.35 0.76 -14.41
C SER A 316 9.23 2.28 -14.67
N GLY A 317 8.74 3.04 -13.69
CA GLY A 317 8.63 4.50 -13.82
C GLY A 317 9.99 5.21 -13.79
N SER A 318 10.90 4.80 -12.90
CA SER A 318 12.23 5.43 -12.78
C SER A 318 13.16 5.09 -13.94
N PHE A 319 13.05 3.87 -14.50
CA PHE A 319 13.75 3.48 -15.72
C PHE A 319 13.18 4.17 -16.95
N GLY A 320 11.86 4.28 -17.05
CA GLY A 320 11.23 5.11 -18.08
C GLY A 320 11.71 6.56 -18.00
N GLN A 321 11.76 7.14 -16.81
CA GLN A 321 12.24 8.50 -16.60
C GLN A 321 13.71 8.68 -17.01
N TYR A 322 14.57 7.68 -16.77
CA TYR A 322 15.95 7.72 -17.27
C TYR A 322 16.04 7.76 -18.79
N LEU A 323 15.32 6.85 -19.48
CA LEU A 323 15.32 6.80 -20.94
C LEU A 323 14.86 8.14 -21.52
N LEU A 324 13.84 8.75 -20.93
CA LEU A 324 13.34 10.08 -21.31
C LEU A 324 14.36 11.20 -21.13
N GLU A 325 15.12 11.18 -20.03
CA GLU A 325 16.17 12.18 -19.74
C GLU A 325 17.29 12.14 -20.79
N LYS A 326 17.52 10.97 -21.41
CA LYS A 326 18.57 10.76 -22.41
C LYS A 326 18.11 11.16 -23.81
N ASP A 327 16.99 10.60 -24.28
CA ASP A 327 16.38 10.97 -25.54
C ASP A 327 14.90 10.57 -25.56
N GLU A 328 14.00 11.55 -25.59
CA GLU A 328 12.55 11.32 -25.54
C GLU A 328 12.05 10.47 -26.72
N ASN A 329 12.63 10.63 -27.91
CA ASN A 329 12.22 9.86 -29.09
C ASN A 329 12.64 8.39 -28.98
N SER A 330 13.89 8.11 -28.61
CA SER A 330 14.38 6.74 -28.38
C SER A 330 13.62 6.06 -27.24
N ALA A 331 13.30 6.79 -26.18
CA ALA A 331 12.46 6.28 -25.10
C ALA A 331 11.06 5.91 -25.59
N TYR A 332 10.42 6.77 -26.39
CA TYR A 332 9.11 6.49 -26.97
C TYR A 332 9.16 5.25 -27.88
N LEU A 333 10.16 5.14 -28.75
CA LEU A 333 10.37 3.97 -29.60
C LEU A 333 10.64 2.69 -28.79
N PHE A 334 11.37 2.80 -27.68
CA PHE A 334 11.56 1.70 -26.75
C PHE A 334 10.24 1.23 -26.16
N PHE A 335 9.36 2.14 -25.72
CA PHE A 335 8.06 1.76 -25.18
C PHE A 335 7.10 1.22 -26.24
N ILE A 336 7.18 1.69 -27.49
CA ILE A 336 6.49 1.05 -28.62
C ILE A 336 6.94 -0.40 -28.76
N ASP A 337 8.25 -0.65 -28.81
CA ASP A 337 8.79 -2.00 -28.97
C ASP A 337 8.43 -2.90 -27.77
N LEU A 338 8.54 -2.36 -26.56
CA LEU A 338 8.17 -3.05 -25.32
C LEU A 338 6.68 -3.44 -25.34
N VAL A 339 5.79 -2.47 -25.56
CA VAL A 339 4.34 -2.73 -25.61
C VAL A 339 4.04 -3.71 -26.71
N LYS A 340 4.67 -3.61 -27.89
CA LYS A 340 4.44 -4.56 -28.98
C LYS A 340 4.83 -5.99 -28.61
N ASN A 341 5.99 -6.18 -27.98
CA ASN A 341 6.59 -7.51 -27.82
C ASN A 341 6.35 -8.15 -26.44
N CYS A 342 5.87 -7.41 -25.44
CA CYS A 342 5.54 -7.97 -24.12
C CYS A 342 4.26 -8.83 -24.15
N ASP A 343 4.15 -9.75 -23.19
CA ASP A 343 2.95 -10.56 -22.96
C ASP A 343 1.96 -9.86 -22.02
N PHE A 344 2.45 -9.05 -21.08
CA PHE A 344 1.63 -8.30 -20.14
C PHE A 344 2.28 -6.95 -19.82
N LEU A 345 1.47 -6.01 -19.31
CA LEU A 345 1.93 -4.69 -18.86
C LEU A 345 1.31 -4.38 -17.49
N GLN A 346 2.03 -3.62 -16.67
CA GLN A 346 1.51 -3.14 -15.38
C GLN A 346 0.77 -1.82 -15.54
N THR A 347 -0.25 -1.59 -14.71
CA THR A 347 -1.06 -0.34 -14.76
C THR A 347 -0.24 0.92 -14.48
N ARG A 348 0.74 0.86 -13.56
CA ARG A 348 1.65 1.99 -13.29
C ARG A 348 2.54 2.37 -14.45
N LEU A 349 2.97 1.39 -15.24
CA LEU A 349 3.71 1.68 -16.46
C LEU A 349 2.80 2.41 -17.46
N LEU A 350 1.54 2.00 -17.56
CA LEU A 350 0.55 2.73 -18.37
C LEU A 350 0.26 4.13 -17.81
N ASP A 351 0.22 4.32 -16.49
CA ASP A 351 0.10 5.65 -15.86
C ASP A 351 1.30 6.53 -16.24
N PHE A 352 2.52 5.98 -16.22
CA PHE A 352 3.72 6.69 -16.65
C PHE A 352 3.67 7.08 -18.13
N ILE A 353 3.32 6.12 -19.00
CA ILE A 353 3.20 6.32 -20.45
C ILE A 353 2.13 7.40 -20.74
N GLU A 354 0.95 7.31 -20.13
CA GLU A 354 -0.13 8.29 -20.25
C GLU A 354 0.33 9.67 -19.75
N ASN A 355 0.92 9.73 -18.56
CA ASN A 355 1.30 10.99 -17.94
C ASN A 355 2.35 11.75 -18.76
N LYS A 356 3.29 11.04 -19.38
CA LYS A 356 4.35 11.65 -20.17
C LYS A 356 3.88 12.05 -21.58
N TRP A 357 3.25 11.13 -22.32
CA TRP A 357 2.95 11.34 -23.74
C TRP A 357 1.52 11.82 -24.02
N LYS A 358 0.64 11.81 -23.01
CA LYS A 358 -0.76 12.27 -23.13
C LYS A 358 -1.43 11.62 -24.34
N GLU A 359 -1.96 12.39 -25.27
CA GLU A 359 -2.62 11.87 -26.48
C GLU A 359 -1.71 10.98 -27.35
N LYS A 360 -0.39 11.27 -27.41
CA LYS A 360 0.58 10.41 -28.13
C LYS A 360 0.73 9.01 -27.52
N SER A 361 0.21 8.79 -26.30
CA SER A 361 0.17 7.46 -25.68
C SER A 361 -0.95 6.57 -26.21
N LEU A 362 -1.95 7.11 -26.90
CA LEU A 362 -3.13 6.36 -27.34
C LEU A 362 -2.81 5.05 -28.09
N PRO A 363 -1.91 5.01 -29.08
CA PRO A 363 -1.56 3.76 -29.75
C PRO A 363 -1.07 2.69 -28.77
N LEU A 364 -0.24 3.09 -27.79
CA LEU A 364 0.33 2.21 -26.78
C LEU A 364 -0.73 1.69 -25.80
N LEU A 365 -1.65 2.57 -25.37
CA LEU A 365 -2.74 2.19 -24.48
C LEU A 365 -3.71 1.22 -25.16
N VAL A 366 -4.00 1.42 -26.45
CA VAL A 366 -4.84 0.51 -27.23
C VAL A 366 -4.15 -0.84 -27.44
N ASP A 367 -2.85 -0.85 -27.78
CA ASP A 367 -2.06 -2.07 -27.89
C ASP A 367 -1.99 -2.84 -26.56
N ALA A 368 -1.94 -2.12 -25.45
CA ALA A 368 -1.91 -2.70 -24.11
C ALA A 368 -3.18 -3.51 -23.78
N LEU A 369 -4.35 -3.16 -24.35
CA LEU A 369 -5.58 -3.94 -24.19
C LEU A 369 -5.46 -5.36 -24.78
N PHE A 370 -4.63 -5.57 -25.79
CA PHE A 370 -4.47 -6.89 -26.41
C PHE A 370 -3.47 -7.81 -25.68
N LYS A 371 -3.01 -7.39 -24.50
CA LYS A 371 -2.08 -8.16 -23.66
C LYS A 371 -2.81 -9.13 -22.73
N GLN A 372 -2.10 -10.15 -22.24
CA GLN A 372 -2.69 -11.37 -21.65
C GLN A 372 -3.65 -11.06 -20.49
N PRO A 373 -4.97 -11.32 -20.66
CA PRO A 373 -5.99 -10.97 -19.67
C PRO A 373 -5.93 -11.73 -18.34
N SER A 374 -5.35 -12.94 -18.34
CA SER A 374 -5.37 -13.85 -17.19
C SER A 374 -4.54 -13.35 -16.01
N ILE A 375 -3.45 -12.61 -16.27
CA ILE A 375 -2.49 -12.18 -15.25
C ILE A 375 -2.92 -10.85 -14.61
N VAL A 376 -3.44 -9.91 -15.42
CA VAL A 376 -3.68 -8.52 -15.02
C VAL A 376 -5.06 -8.25 -14.40
N GLY A 377 -6.03 -9.16 -14.63
CA GLY A 377 -7.37 -9.08 -14.07
C GLY A 377 -8.24 -7.94 -14.62
N ARG A 378 -9.47 -7.84 -14.10
CA ARG A 378 -10.49 -6.88 -14.61
C ARG A 378 -10.13 -5.40 -14.41
N LYS A 379 -9.45 -5.09 -13.31
CA LYS A 379 -9.12 -3.71 -12.93
C LYS A 379 -8.21 -3.05 -13.98
N TYR A 380 -7.24 -3.80 -14.51
CA TYR A 380 -6.34 -3.36 -15.56
C TYR A 380 -7.06 -2.83 -16.80
N PHE A 381 -8.01 -3.61 -17.33
CA PHE A 381 -8.77 -3.20 -18.51
C PHE A 381 -9.62 -1.96 -18.24
N SER A 382 -10.27 -1.91 -17.09
CA SER A 382 -11.12 -0.77 -16.73
C SER A 382 -10.31 0.51 -16.58
N GLU A 383 -9.14 0.44 -15.93
CA GLU A 383 -8.24 1.58 -15.81
C GLU A 383 -7.67 2.00 -17.18
N THR A 384 -7.29 1.05 -18.03
CA THR A 384 -6.74 1.33 -19.36
C THR A 384 -7.78 1.99 -20.27
N LEU A 385 -9.01 1.46 -20.29
CA LEU A 385 -10.12 2.07 -21.03
C LEU A 385 -10.46 3.47 -20.51
N THR A 386 -10.40 3.67 -19.19
CA THR A 386 -10.58 5.00 -18.58
C THR A 386 -9.52 5.99 -19.05
N LYS A 387 -8.26 5.56 -19.22
CA LYS A 387 -7.17 6.40 -19.77
C LYS A 387 -7.41 6.73 -21.23
N ILE A 388 -7.77 5.75 -22.05
CA ILE A 388 -8.07 5.94 -23.48
C ILE A 388 -9.19 6.97 -23.65
N GLY A 389 -10.26 6.87 -22.85
CA GLY A 389 -11.41 7.78 -22.92
C GLY A 389 -11.14 9.24 -22.53
N LYS A 390 -9.93 9.59 -22.08
CA LYS A 390 -9.55 11.00 -21.82
C LYS A 390 -9.08 11.75 -23.07
N TYR A 391 -8.85 11.05 -24.17
CA TYR A 391 -8.25 11.61 -25.39
C TYR A 391 -9.11 11.34 -26.62
N GLU A 392 -8.71 11.87 -27.78
CA GLU A 392 -9.38 11.64 -29.05
C GLU A 392 -8.99 10.29 -29.66
N TYR A 393 -9.85 9.28 -29.54
CA TYR A 393 -9.57 7.89 -29.95
C TYR A 393 -10.35 7.44 -31.20
N SER A 394 -10.98 8.35 -31.95
CA SER A 394 -11.75 8.04 -33.17
C SER A 394 -11.00 7.10 -34.12
N ALA A 395 -9.71 7.38 -34.38
CA ALA A 395 -8.82 6.58 -35.22
C ALA A 395 -8.59 5.13 -34.74
N PHE A 396 -8.89 4.83 -33.47
CA PHE A 396 -8.71 3.51 -32.86
C PHE A 396 -10.02 2.77 -32.61
N SER A 397 -11.18 3.34 -32.96
CA SER A 397 -12.49 2.77 -32.67
C SER A 397 -12.66 1.35 -33.20
N ASP A 398 -12.17 1.06 -34.41
CA ASP A 398 -12.23 -0.28 -34.99
C ASP A 398 -11.42 -1.29 -34.19
N ARG A 399 -10.24 -0.90 -33.73
CA ARG A 399 -9.40 -1.75 -32.87
C ARG A 399 -10.05 -1.98 -31.51
N LEU A 400 -10.72 -0.98 -30.95
CA LEU A 400 -11.47 -1.13 -29.70
C LEU A 400 -12.65 -2.09 -29.88
N ILE A 401 -13.37 -1.99 -30.99
CA ILE A 401 -14.44 -2.94 -31.34
C ILE A 401 -13.89 -4.37 -31.49
N ASP A 402 -12.78 -4.54 -32.21
CA ASP A 402 -12.12 -5.84 -32.37
C ASP A 402 -11.69 -6.42 -31.02
N PHE A 403 -11.14 -5.58 -30.14
CA PHE A 403 -10.82 -5.96 -28.76
C PHE A 403 -12.07 -6.45 -28.03
N ALA A 404 -13.17 -5.71 -28.08
CA ALA A 404 -14.43 -6.09 -27.41
C ALA A 404 -14.98 -7.43 -27.92
N ILE A 405 -14.91 -7.70 -29.23
CA ILE A 405 -15.35 -8.96 -29.84
C ILE A 405 -14.56 -10.16 -29.30
N GLN A 406 -13.26 -9.97 -29.02
CA GLN A 406 -12.38 -11.01 -28.48
C GLN A 406 -12.57 -11.26 -26.98
N GLN A 407 -13.26 -10.36 -26.27
CA GLN A 407 -13.47 -10.51 -24.84
C GLN A 407 -14.57 -11.53 -24.50
N THR A 408 -14.37 -12.24 -23.39
CA THR A 408 -15.38 -13.10 -22.77
C THR A 408 -16.07 -12.40 -21.59
N ASN A 409 -15.46 -11.33 -21.06
CA ASN A 409 -15.98 -10.62 -19.90
C ASN A 409 -16.99 -9.55 -20.30
N LYS A 410 -18.28 -9.80 -20.02
CA LYS A 410 -19.39 -8.88 -20.35
C LYS A 410 -19.20 -7.46 -19.82
N SER A 411 -18.58 -7.29 -18.65
CA SER A 411 -18.34 -5.95 -18.08
C SER A 411 -17.31 -5.16 -18.87
N ILE A 412 -16.29 -5.82 -19.44
CA ILE A 412 -15.28 -5.16 -20.27
C ILE A 412 -15.90 -4.82 -21.62
N ILE A 413 -16.65 -5.76 -22.23
CA ILE A 413 -17.39 -5.52 -23.47
C ILE A 413 -18.29 -4.28 -23.35
N ALA A 414 -19.07 -4.19 -22.27
CA ALA A 414 -19.96 -3.05 -22.02
C ALA A 414 -19.20 -1.72 -21.85
N GLN A 415 -18.04 -1.72 -21.18
CA GLN A 415 -17.22 -0.51 -21.06
C GLN A 415 -16.66 -0.05 -22.40
N VAL A 416 -16.19 -0.97 -23.24
CA VAL A 416 -15.70 -0.65 -24.58
C VAL A 416 -16.83 -0.15 -25.47
N ALA A 417 -17.98 -0.84 -25.45
CA ALA A 417 -19.16 -0.45 -26.22
C ALA A 417 -19.62 0.97 -25.88
N LYS A 418 -19.71 1.29 -24.58
CA LYS A 418 -20.02 2.64 -24.11
C LYS A 418 -18.99 3.67 -24.59
N LEU A 419 -17.70 3.32 -24.55
CA LEU A 419 -16.64 4.21 -25.01
C LEU A 419 -16.79 4.51 -26.50
N VAL A 420 -16.89 3.50 -27.36
CA VAL A 420 -16.94 3.71 -28.82
C VAL A 420 -18.26 4.30 -29.31
N ALA A 421 -19.37 4.07 -28.59
CA ALA A 421 -20.68 4.63 -28.95
C ALA A 421 -20.69 6.18 -29.02
N ALA A 422 -19.80 6.83 -28.26
CA ALA A 422 -19.66 8.30 -28.25
C ALA A 422 -19.11 8.90 -29.55
N GLN A 423 -18.65 8.08 -30.50
CA GLN A 423 -18.01 8.52 -31.76
C GLN A 423 -19.02 8.79 -32.90
N GLY A 424 -20.32 8.64 -32.64
CA GLY A 424 -21.38 9.05 -33.55
C GLY A 424 -21.71 8.07 -34.67
N TYR A 425 -22.24 8.61 -35.78
CA TYR A 425 -22.97 7.87 -36.81
C TYR A 425 -22.18 6.75 -37.50
N GLU A 426 -20.87 6.92 -37.72
CA GLU A 426 -20.05 5.88 -38.36
C GLU A 426 -19.95 4.60 -37.51
N ILE A 427 -19.84 4.75 -36.19
CA ILE A 427 -19.81 3.61 -35.27
C ILE A 427 -21.18 2.96 -35.17
N GLU A 428 -22.25 3.73 -35.25
CA GLU A 428 -23.62 3.20 -35.32
C GLU A 428 -23.80 2.27 -36.53
N ILE A 429 -23.39 2.70 -37.73
CA ILE A 429 -23.45 1.86 -38.95
C ILE A 429 -22.69 0.54 -38.73
N LYS A 430 -21.49 0.60 -38.13
CA LYS A 430 -20.70 -0.60 -37.83
C LYS A 430 -21.42 -1.50 -36.82
N ALA A 431 -22.04 -0.92 -35.79
CA ALA A 431 -22.80 -1.66 -34.80
C ALA A 431 -24.04 -2.36 -35.39
N ILE A 432 -24.75 -1.72 -36.33
CA ILE A 432 -25.83 -2.35 -37.10
C ILE A 432 -25.30 -3.55 -37.91
N ALA A 433 -24.13 -3.41 -38.56
CA ALA A 433 -23.51 -4.53 -39.26
C ALA A 433 -23.14 -5.68 -38.31
N LEU A 434 -22.68 -5.35 -37.09
CA LEU A 434 -22.33 -6.34 -36.05
C LEU A 434 -23.54 -7.12 -35.51
N LEU A 435 -24.75 -6.54 -35.51
CA LEU A 435 -25.99 -7.28 -35.18
C LEU A 435 -26.22 -8.48 -36.11
N ASN A 436 -25.73 -8.39 -37.35
CA ASN A 436 -25.79 -9.47 -38.33
C ASN A 436 -24.54 -10.37 -38.32
N GLY A 437 -23.69 -10.22 -37.30
CA GLY A 437 -22.46 -10.98 -37.13
C GLY A 437 -22.68 -12.49 -36.95
N LYS A 438 -21.72 -13.27 -37.46
CA LYS A 438 -21.74 -14.73 -37.39
C LYS A 438 -21.61 -15.23 -35.95
N THR A 439 -20.81 -14.54 -35.13
CA THR A 439 -20.55 -14.94 -33.73
C THR A 439 -21.48 -14.23 -32.76
N VAL A 440 -21.75 -14.88 -31.62
CA VAL A 440 -22.55 -14.27 -30.54
C VAL A 440 -21.91 -12.99 -30.03
N ASN A 441 -20.58 -12.98 -29.85
CA ASN A 441 -19.86 -11.81 -29.36
C ASN A 441 -19.99 -10.59 -30.28
N GLN A 442 -19.94 -10.79 -31.61
CA GLN A 442 -20.18 -9.70 -32.56
C GLN A 442 -21.55 -9.07 -32.33
N ARG A 443 -22.60 -9.90 -32.21
CA ARG A 443 -23.97 -9.40 -32.03
C ARG A 443 -24.18 -8.74 -30.66
N ILE A 444 -23.58 -9.27 -29.58
CA ILE A 444 -23.60 -8.63 -28.25
C ILE A 444 -22.90 -7.27 -28.28
N VAL A 445 -21.72 -7.17 -28.92
CA VAL A 445 -20.99 -5.91 -29.06
C VAL A 445 -21.82 -4.90 -29.84
N GLY A 446 -22.38 -5.30 -31.00
CA GLY A 446 -23.25 -4.45 -31.79
C GLY A 446 -24.47 -3.96 -30.99
N ALA A 447 -25.15 -4.87 -30.28
CA ALA A 447 -26.29 -4.51 -29.45
C ALA A 447 -25.91 -3.49 -28.37
N LEU A 448 -24.83 -3.74 -27.62
CA LEU A 448 -24.38 -2.84 -26.57
C LEU A 448 -23.95 -1.47 -27.10
N ILE A 449 -23.31 -1.39 -28.28
CA ILE A 449 -22.94 -0.11 -28.88
C ILE A 449 -24.22 0.68 -29.18
N LEU A 450 -25.19 0.07 -29.87
CA LEU A 450 -26.46 0.74 -30.21
C LEU A 450 -27.24 1.17 -28.97
N THR A 451 -27.28 0.35 -27.92
CA THR A 451 -27.85 0.72 -26.61
C THR A 451 -27.22 1.99 -26.04
N ASN A 452 -25.90 2.15 -26.17
CA ASN A 452 -25.19 3.31 -25.61
C ASN A 452 -25.14 4.51 -26.58
N SER A 453 -25.50 4.34 -27.85
CA SER A 453 -25.60 5.44 -28.81
C SER A 453 -26.85 6.29 -28.59
N GLU A 454 -27.91 5.72 -28.00
CA GLU A 454 -29.16 6.42 -27.67
C GLU A 454 -29.79 7.16 -28.89
N THR A 455 -29.73 6.54 -30.08
CA THR A 455 -30.32 7.08 -31.31
C THR A 455 -31.57 6.31 -31.74
N ASP A 456 -32.55 7.00 -32.31
CA ASP A 456 -33.79 6.40 -32.83
C ASP A 456 -33.50 5.32 -33.89
N SER A 457 -32.50 5.54 -34.74
CA SER A 457 -32.08 4.58 -35.76
C SER A 457 -31.42 3.34 -35.15
N GLY A 458 -30.65 3.50 -34.07
CA GLY A 458 -30.10 2.39 -33.31
C GLY A 458 -31.19 1.57 -32.63
N GLU A 459 -32.17 2.21 -31.99
CA GLU A 459 -33.33 1.54 -31.41
C GLU A 459 -34.15 0.79 -32.46
N GLU A 460 -34.37 1.38 -33.62
CA GLU A 460 -35.10 0.73 -34.71
C GLU A 460 -34.35 -0.50 -35.24
N ALA A 461 -33.03 -0.42 -35.38
CA ALA A 461 -32.21 -1.57 -35.76
C ALA A 461 -32.29 -2.70 -34.71
N LEU A 462 -32.24 -2.37 -33.42
CA LEU A 462 -32.43 -3.33 -32.33
C LEU A 462 -33.83 -3.95 -32.36
N PHE A 463 -34.86 -3.15 -32.63
CA PHE A 463 -36.26 -3.59 -32.71
C PHE A 463 -36.48 -4.58 -33.86
N GLN A 464 -35.88 -4.33 -35.02
CA GLN A 464 -35.93 -5.26 -36.15
C GLN A 464 -35.19 -6.57 -35.85
N GLN A 465 -34.11 -6.51 -35.07
CA GLN A 465 -33.27 -7.68 -34.76
C GLN A 465 -33.89 -8.62 -33.70
N ILE A 466 -34.68 -8.09 -32.76
CA ILE A 466 -35.06 -8.81 -31.54
C ILE A 466 -35.64 -10.20 -31.80
N ASN A 467 -36.58 -10.33 -32.76
CA ASN A 467 -37.31 -11.57 -33.04
C ASN A 467 -36.46 -12.60 -33.79
N CYS A 468 -35.43 -12.16 -34.51
CA CYS A 468 -34.51 -13.05 -35.22
C CYS A 468 -33.33 -13.51 -34.33
N GLU A 469 -33.07 -12.84 -33.21
CA GLU A 469 -31.97 -13.20 -32.32
C GLU A 469 -32.24 -14.52 -31.57
N LYS A 470 -31.33 -15.48 -31.79
CA LYS A 470 -31.39 -16.84 -31.23
C LYS A 470 -30.67 -16.95 -29.88
N ASN A 471 -29.67 -16.10 -29.65
CA ASN A 471 -28.88 -16.09 -28.43
C ASN A 471 -29.54 -15.23 -27.35
N ASP A 472 -29.84 -15.82 -26.20
CA ASP A 472 -30.60 -15.14 -25.15
C ASP A 472 -29.78 -14.04 -24.47
N ASP A 473 -28.45 -14.16 -24.38
CA ASP A 473 -27.62 -13.08 -23.81
C ASP A 473 -27.65 -11.80 -24.66
N THR A 474 -27.64 -11.95 -26.00
CA THR A 474 -27.76 -10.82 -26.92
C THR A 474 -29.16 -10.23 -26.85
N ARG A 475 -30.18 -11.10 -26.88
CA ARG A 475 -31.58 -10.67 -26.80
C ARG A 475 -31.89 -9.95 -25.49
N ASP A 476 -31.34 -10.39 -24.37
CA ASP A 476 -31.56 -9.75 -23.08
C ASP A 476 -31.03 -8.30 -23.08
N VAL A 477 -29.90 -8.02 -23.74
CA VAL A 477 -29.40 -6.63 -23.94
C VAL A 477 -30.40 -5.81 -24.78
N ILE A 478 -30.90 -6.38 -25.87
CA ILE A 478 -31.89 -5.73 -26.75
C ILE A 478 -33.18 -5.43 -25.97
N ILE A 479 -33.68 -6.39 -25.19
CA ILE A 479 -34.89 -6.25 -24.37
C ILE A 479 -34.71 -5.16 -23.31
N GLU A 480 -33.57 -5.12 -22.62
CA GLU A 480 -33.28 -4.11 -21.61
C GLU A 480 -33.32 -2.69 -22.21
N THR A 481 -32.87 -2.54 -23.47
CA THR A 481 -32.90 -1.26 -24.20
C THR A 481 -34.32 -0.88 -24.62
N LEU A 482 -35.06 -1.83 -25.19
CA LEU A 482 -36.37 -1.58 -25.79
C LEU A 482 -37.55 -1.79 -24.83
N GLN A 483 -37.29 -1.88 -23.51
CA GLN A 483 -38.29 -2.35 -22.55
C GLN A 483 -39.57 -1.51 -22.57
N ASP A 484 -39.46 -0.19 -22.68
CA ASP A 484 -40.60 0.73 -22.62
C ASP A 484 -41.41 0.66 -23.92
N ARG A 485 -40.73 0.46 -25.06
CA ARG A 485 -41.35 0.30 -26.38
C ARG A 485 -42.06 -1.05 -26.51
N LEU A 486 -41.49 -2.12 -25.97
CA LEU A 486 -42.00 -3.49 -26.11
C LEU A 486 -43.02 -3.88 -25.03
N TYR A 487 -42.82 -3.39 -23.80
CA TYR A 487 -43.53 -3.84 -22.61
C TYR A 487 -44.11 -2.68 -21.78
N GLY A 488 -44.36 -1.54 -22.42
CA GLY A 488 -45.00 -0.39 -21.81
C GLY A 488 -46.46 -0.64 -21.40
N LYS A 489 -47.22 0.45 -21.20
CA LYS A 489 -48.60 0.40 -20.67
C LYS A 489 -49.57 -0.38 -21.55
N ASP A 490 -49.30 -0.49 -22.85
CA ASP A 490 -50.17 -1.14 -23.82
C ASP A 490 -49.88 -2.66 -23.97
N PHE A 491 -49.00 -3.22 -23.12
CA PHE A 491 -48.71 -4.65 -23.14
C PHE A 491 -49.94 -5.47 -22.74
N ASP A 492 -50.46 -6.26 -23.67
CA ASP A 492 -51.68 -7.03 -23.51
C ASP A 492 -51.47 -8.54 -23.73
N LYS A 493 -52.54 -9.32 -23.54
CA LYS A 493 -52.52 -10.77 -23.73
C LYS A 493 -52.13 -11.17 -25.15
N LYS A 494 -52.55 -10.42 -26.16
CA LYS A 494 -52.24 -10.72 -27.56
C LYS A 494 -50.73 -10.59 -27.81
N THR A 495 -50.14 -9.49 -27.37
CA THR A 495 -48.70 -9.23 -27.45
C THR A 495 -47.90 -10.31 -26.71
N ALA A 496 -48.38 -10.74 -25.54
CA ALA A 496 -47.75 -11.85 -24.81
C ALA A 496 -47.77 -13.16 -25.61
N ILE A 497 -48.90 -13.50 -26.26
CA ILE A 497 -49.03 -14.69 -27.13
C ILE A 497 -48.08 -14.60 -28.32
N ASP A 498 -48.02 -13.45 -29.00
CA ASP A 498 -47.13 -13.26 -30.15
C ASP A 498 -45.65 -13.50 -29.78
N ILE A 499 -45.22 -13.02 -28.60
CA ILE A 499 -43.85 -13.24 -28.09
C ILE A 499 -43.59 -14.72 -27.74
N ILE A 500 -44.59 -15.40 -27.18
CA ILE A 500 -44.51 -16.84 -26.88
C ILE A 500 -44.37 -17.63 -28.18
N ASP A 501 -45.13 -17.28 -29.22
CA ASP A 501 -45.03 -17.88 -30.54
C ASP A 501 -43.63 -17.66 -31.15
N GLU A 502 -43.06 -16.45 -31.04
CA GLU A 502 -41.69 -16.18 -31.49
C GLU A 502 -40.62 -16.95 -30.68
N ALA A 503 -40.81 -17.14 -29.37
CA ALA A 503 -39.94 -18.00 -28.57
C ALA A 503 -40.06 -19.49 -28.98
N SER A 504 -41.27 -19.92 -29.34
CA SER A 504 -41.56 -21.25 -29.86
C SER A 504 -40.87 -21.51 -31.21
N LYS A 505 -40.98 -20.57 -32.16
CA LYS A 505 -40.28 -20.61 -33.46
C LYS A 505 -38.77 -20.72 -33.30
N ARG A 506 -38.21 -20.12 -32.26
CA ARG A 506 -36.79 -20.23 -31.88
C ARG A 506 -36.45 -21.51 -31.10
N SER A 507 -37.38 -22.46 -31.00
CA SER A 507 -37.24 -23.74 -30.32
C SER A 507 -36.95 -23.65 -28.81
N LYS A 508 -37.29 -22.52 -28.17
CA LYS A 508 -37.05 -22.32 -26.72
C LYS A 508 -38.07 -23.05 -25.85
N LEU A 509 -39.25 -23.37 -26.42
CA LEU A 509 -40.40 -23.93 -25.69
C LEU A 509 -40.67 -25.40 -26.00
N ASN A 510 -39.76 -26.07 -26.72
CA ASN A 510 -39.96 -27.46 -27.16
C ASN A 510 -40.01 -28.45 -25.99
N LYS A 511 -39.35 -28.16 -24.88
CA LYS A 511 -39.28 -29.01 -23.69
C LYS A 511 -39.39 -28.20 -22.41
N PHE A 512 -40.07 -28.77 -21.42
CA PHE A 512 -40.06 -28.25 -20.06
C PHE A 512 -38.65 -28.32 -19.44
N SER A 513 -38.12 -27.18 -18.98
CA SER A 513 -36.70 -27.01 -18.64
C SER A 513 -36.34 -27.33 -17.18
N ILE A 514 -37.32 -27.70 -16.36
CA ILE A 514 -37.11 -27.94 -14.91
C ILE A 514 -37.03 -29.44 -14.64
N SER A 515 -36.01 -29.84 -13.88
CA SER A 515 -35.79 -31.24 -13.50
C SER A 515 -36.34 -31.61 -12.12
N LEU A 516 -36.92 -30.67 -11.38
CA LEU A 516 -37.41 -30.90 -10.01
C LEU A 516 -38.79 -31.55 -9.95
N PHE A 517 -39.59 -31.40 -11.00
CA PHE A 517 -40.96 -31.90 -11.09
C PHE A 517 -41.38 -31.99 -12.55
N HIS A 518 -42.40 -32.79 -12.83
CA HIS A 518 -42.97 -32.91 -14.18
C HIS A 518 -44.00 -31.81 -14.47
N GLU A 519 -44.19 -31.50 -15.76
CA GLU A 519 -45.06 -30.41 -16.20
C GLU A 519 -46.54 -30.67 -15.89
N ASP A 520 -46.96 -31.93 -15.88
CA ASP A 520 -48.31 -32.39 -15.55
C ASP A 520 -48.64 -32.33 -14.05
N GLU A 521 -47.64 -32.21 -13.18
CA GLU A 521 -47.82 -32.00 -11.74
C GLU A 521 -48.18 -30.55 -11.40
N LEU A 522 -47.99 -29.62 -12.34
CA LEU A 522 -48.19 -28.20 -12.10
C LEU A 522 -49.66 -27.86 -11.90
N PRO A 523 -50.03 -27.15 -10.82
CA PRO A 523 -51.35 -26.56 -10.70
C PRO A 523 -51.66 -25.62 -11.86
N LYS A 524 -52.93 -25.46 -12.23
CA LYS A 524 -53.32 -24.57 -13.32
C LYS A 524 -53.03 -23.10 -12.97
N LEU A 525 -52.54 -22.34 -13.94
CA LEU A 525 -52.46 -20.89 -13.91
C LEU A 525 -53.55 -20.29 -14.80
N TYR A 526 -53.95 -19.05 -14.48
CA TYR A 526 -55.03 -18.36 -15.15
C TYR A 526 -54.61 -16.95 -15.57
N TRP A 527 -55.05 -16.55 -16.75
CA TRP A 527 -55.03 -15.16 -17.20
C TRP A 527 -56.03 -14.32 -16.38
N ASN A 528 -55.90 -13.00 -16.38
CA ASN A 528 -56.82 -12.08 -15.70
C ASN A 528 -58.27 -12.17 -16.22
N ASP A 529 -58.47 -12.62 -17.45
CA ASP A 529 -59.80 -12.91 -18.02
C ASP A 529 -60.40 -14.24 -17.52
N GLY A 530 -59.67 -14.98 -16.69
CA GLY A 530 -60.07 -16.27 -16.11
C GLY A 530 -59.80 -17.49 -16.98
N SER A 531 -59.29 -17.33 -18.20
CA SER A 531 -58.89 -18.46 -19.06
C SER A 531 -57.61 -19.13 -18.54
N ILE A 532 -57.50 -20.45 -18.75
CA ILE A 532 -56.36 -21.25 -18.29
C ILE A 532 -55.16 -21.01 -19.23
N LEU A 533 -53.96 -20.91 -18.67
CA LEU A 533 -52.71 -20.87 -19.44
C LEU A 533 -52.47 -22.23 -20.12
N GLY A 534 -52.17 -22.21 -21.41
CA GLY A 534 -51.71 -23.39 -22.12
C GLY A 534 -50.28 -23.79 -21.72
N GLN A 535 -49.82 -24.88 -22.34
CA GLN A 535 -48.52 -25.47 -22.05
C GLN A 535 -47.35 -24.57 -22.46
N GLN A 536 -47.46 -23.90 -23.62
CA GLN A 536 -46.37 -23.04 -24.11
C GLN A 536 -46.21 -21.78 -23.25
N GLU A 537 -47.31 -21.24 -22.75
CA GLU A 537 -47.35 -20.12 -21.83
C GLU A 537 -46.62 -20.46 -20.52
N VAL A 538 -46.92 -21.61 -19.93
CA VAL A 538 -46.24 -22.08 -18.71
C VAL A 538 -44.75 -22.30 -18.97
N ARG A 539 -44.38 -22.93 -20.09
CA ARG A 539 -42.97 -23.14 -20.47
C ARG A 539 -42.23 -21.82 -20.65
N PHE A 540 -42.86 -20.85 -21.31
CA PHE A 540 -42.28 -19.53 -21.55
C PHE A 540 -41.98 -18.82 -20.23
N LEU A 541 -42.91 -18.85 -19.29
CA LEU A 541 -42.75 -18.27 -17.97
C LEU A 541 -41.52 -18.83 -17.24
N PHE A 542 -41.36 -20.16 -17.23
CA PHE A 542 -40.19 -20.81 -16.61
C PHE A 542 -38.90 -20.56 -17.37
N TYR A 543 -38.93 -20.56 -18.70
CA TYR A 543 -37.79 -20.24 -19.56
C TYR A 543 -37.26 -18.82 -19.26
N ARG A 544 -38.13 -17.80 -19.23
CA ARG A 544 -37.74 -16.41 -19.01
C ARG A 544 -37.35 -16.14 -17.56
N ILE A 545 -38.11 -16.61 -16.57
CA ILE A 545 -37.76 -16.35 -15.17
C ILE A 545 -36.43 -17.03 -14.78
N ALA A 546 -36.06 -18.15 -15.40
CA ALA A 546 -34.77 -18.80 -15.14
C ALA A 546 -33.55 -17.95 -15.58
N ARG A 547 -33.75 -16.94 -16.44
CA ARG A 547 -32.72 -15.98 -16.86
C ARG A 547 -32.47 -14.88 -15.85
N SER A 548 -33.36 -14.71 -14.86
CA SER A 548 -33.33 -13.59 -13.94
C SER A 548 -32.08 -13.59 -13.05
N LYS A 549 -31.29 -12.50 -13.08
CA LYS A 549 -30.12 -12.32 -12.21
C LYS A 549 -30.58 -11.87 -10.82
N GLY A 550 -30.97 -12.82 -9.96
CA GLY A 550 -31.40 -12.55 -8.59
C GLY A 550 -32.91 -12.62 -8.42
N LEU A 551 -33.50 -11.76 -7.59
CA LEU A 551 -34.95 -11.70 -7.36
C LEU A 551 -35.65 -10.59 -8.16
N ASN A 552 -34.90 -9.80 -8.93
CA ASN A 552 -35.49 -9.01 -10.00
C ASN A 552 -35.95 -9.97 -11.09
N SER A 553 -37.23 -9.93 -11.47
CA SER A 553 -37.73 -10.75 -12.55
C SER A 553 -37.18 -10.31 -13.90
N ASP A 554 -37.04 -11.27 -14.80
CA ASP A 554 -36.84 -10.99 -16.21
C ASP A 554 -37.97 -10.09 -16.76
N ILE A 555 -37.65 -9.17 -17.68
CA ILE A 555 -38.60 -8.17 -18.20
C ILE A 555 -39.79 -8.85 -18.88
N GLU A 556 -39.54 -9.81 -19.79
CA GLU A 556 -40.61 -10.54 -20.49
C GLU A 556 -41.47 -11.35 -19.50
N ALA A 557 -40.83 -12.05 -18.55
CA ALA A 557 -41.57 -12.79 -17.53
C ALA A 557 -42.44 -11.87 -16.67
N ARG A 558 -41.92 -10.71 -16.26
CA ARG A 558 -42.64 -9.75 -15.43
C ARG A 558 -43.86 -9.19 -16.13
N SER A 559 -43.71 -8.82 -17.39
CA SER A 559 -44.80 -8.31 -18.24
C SER A 559 -45.87 -9.38 -18.45
N MET A 560 -45.49 -10.65 -18.66
CA MET A 560 -46.46 -11.73 -18.72
C MET A 560 -47.16 -11.95 -17.36
N ILE A 561 -46.44 -11.94 -16.25
CA ILE A 561 -47.01 -12.15 -14.91
C ILE A 561 -48.04 -11.07 -14.54
N SER A 562 -47.89 -9.84 -15.04
CA SER A 562 -48.86 -8.76 -14.77
C SER A 562 -50.26 -9.07 -15.35
N LEU A 563 -50.32 -9.94 -16.37
CA LEU A 563 -51.54 -10.38 -17.03
C LEU A 563 -52.19 -11.61 -16.37
N LEU A 564 -51.60 -12.16 -15.30
CA LEU A 564 -52.06 -13.37 -14.62
C LEU A 564 -52.92 -13.07 -13.40
N ASP A 565 -53.96 -13.88 -13.20
CA ASP A 565 -54.83 -13.81 -12.02
C ASP A 565 -54.10 -14.37 -10.80
N LYS A 566 -53.49 -13.46 -10.03
CA LYS A 566 -52.74 -13.78 -8.81
C LYS A 566 -53.63 -14.39 -7.72
N ASN A 567 -54.93 -14.11 -7.70
CA ASN A 567 -55.84 -14.66 -6.69
C ASN A 567 -56.08 -16.16 -6.92
N LYS A 568 -56.08 -16.61 -8.18
CA LYS A 568 -56.21 -18.03 -8.53
C LYS A 568 -54.88 -18.78 -8.61
N SER A 569 -53.75 -18.07 -8.53
CA SER A 569 -52.40 -18.64 -8.68
C SER A 569 -51.77 -19.16 -7.37
N GLY A 570 -52.50 -19.14 -6.25
CA GLY A 570 -51.96 -19.51 -4.93
C GLY A 570 -51.48 -20.96 -4.82
N SER A 571 -52.20 -21.91 -5.43
CA SER A 571 -51.80 -23.33 -5.46
C SER A 571 -50.49 -23.54 -6.23
N PHE A 572 -50.38 -22.93 -7.41
CA PHE A 572 -49.16 -22.94 -8.23
C PHE A 572 -47.98 -22.33 -7.48
N SER A 573 -48.17 -21.15 -6.89
CA SER A 573 -47.12 -20.48 -6.13
C SER A 573 -46.59 -21.33 -4.98
N ARG A 574 -47.49 -21.95 -4.19
CA ARG A 574 -47.11 -22.86 -3.10
C ARG A 574 -46.36 -24.09 -3.60
N PHE A 575 -46.79 -24.66 -4.72
CA PHE A 575 -46.13 -25.81 -5.34
C PHE A 575 -44.69 -25.46 -5.74
N VAL A 576 -44.49 -24.34 -6.44
CA VAL A 576 -43.17 -23.89 -6.88
C VAL A 576 -42.26 -23.54 -5.70
N LEU A 577 -42.80 -22.90 -4.65
CA LEU A 577 -42.03 -22.62 -3.43
C LEU A 577 -41.58 -23.91 -2.73
N LYS A 578 -42.48 -24.89 -2.64
CA LYS A 578 -42.18 -26.21 -2.08
C LYS A 578 -41.07 -26.90 -2.88
N ALA A 579 -41.15 -26.90 -4.21
CA ALA A 579 -40.09 -27.45 -5.05
C ALA A 579 -38.72 -26.79 -4.80
N PHE A 580 -38.68 -25.46 -4.62
CA PHE A 580 -37.45 -24.77 -4.24
C PHE A 580 -36.94 -25.22 -2.85
N SER A 581 -37.82 -25.34 -1.85
CA SER A 581 -37.45 -25.84 -0.53
C SER A 581 -36.96 -27.29 -0.55
N ASP A 582 -37.63 -28.16 -1.30
CA ASP A 582 -37.29 -29.59 -1.43
C ASP A 582 -35.96 -29.79 -2.16
N SER A 583 -35.56 -28.85 -3.02
CA SER A 583 -34.22 -28.82 -3.64
C SER A 583 -33.07 -28.53 -2.65
N GLY A 584 -33.38 -28.36 -1.36
CA GLY A 584 -32.42 -27.93 -0.34
C GLY A 584 -32.08 -26.45 -0.43
N HIS A 585 -32.92 -25.65 -1.10
CA HIS A 585 -32.67 -24.23 -1.41
C HIS A 585 -31.47 -24.03 -2.35
N ASN A 586 -31.33 -24.90 -3.36
CA ASN A 586 -30.23 -24.83 -4.30
C ASN A 586 -30.26 -23.49 -5.07
N PRO A 587 -29.17 -22.68 -5.05
CA PRO A 587 -29.13 -21.38 -5.73
C PRO A 587 -29.46 -21.43 -7.23
N LYS A 588 -29.23 -22.56 -7.90
CA LYS A 588 -29.61 -22.77 -9.31
C LYS A 588 -31.11 -22.56 -9.54
N TYR A 589 -31.94 -22.87 -8.54
CA TYR A 589 -33.39 -22.75 -8.61
C TYR A 589 -33.93 -21.52 -7.87
N LYS A 590 -33.08 -20.53 -7.56
CA LYS A 590 -33.50 -19.28 -6.88
C LYS A 590 -34.65 -18.58 -7.63
N TYR A 591 -34.71 -18.68 -8.95
CA TYR A 591 -35.80 -18.10 -9.75
C TYR A 591 -37.19 -18.67 -9.42
N LEU A 592 -37.28 -19.88 -8.87
CA LEU A 592 -38.55 -20.46 -8.40
C LEU A 592 -39.08 -19.71 -7.17
N LEU A 593 -38.19 -19.24 -6.29
CA LEU A 593 -38.55 -18.36 -5.18
C LEU A 593 -39.13 -17.04 -5.70
N THR A 594 -38.49 -16.44 -6.71
CA THR A 594 -38.99 -15.22 -7.39
C THR A 594 -40.38 -15.46 -7.96
N LEU A 595 -40.53 -16.54 -8.74
CA LEU A 595 -41.78 -16.87 -9.42
C LEU A 595 -42.93 -17.10 -8.42
N SER A 596 -42.66 -17.87 -7.36
CA SER A 596 -43.62 -18.07 -6.27
C SER A 596 -44.05 -16.74 -5.67
N ALA A 597 -43.11 -15.86 -5.34
CA ALA A 597 -43.44 -14.58 -4.71
C ALA A 597 -44.30 -13.70 -5.62
N MET A 598 -43.94 -13.59 -6.91
CA MET A 598 -44.70 -12.77 -7.87
C MET A 598 -46.14 -13.24 -8.09
N LEU A 599 -46.38 -14.55 -8.04
CA LEU A 599 -47.70 -15.15 -8.28
C LEU A 599 -48.54 -15.35 -7.03
N GLY A 600 -47.91 -15.53 -5.87
CA GLY A 600 -48.60 -16.00 -4.68
C GLY A 600 -49.26 -14.93 -3.81
N GLY A 601 -49.05 -13.65 -4.13
CA GLY A 601 -49.68 -12.52 -3.45
C GLY A 601 -49.57 -12.57 -1.92
N ASN A 602 -50.63 -12.11 -1.24
CA ASN A 602 -50.68 -12.04 0.23
C ASN A 602 -50.60 -13.40 0.95
N GLU A 603 -50.89 -14.50 0.25
CA GLU A 603 -50.84 -15.85 0.82
C GLU A 603 -49.40 -16.32 0.99
N SER A 604 -48.49 -15.93 0.11
CA SER A 604 -47.09 -16.34 0.15
C SER A 604 -46.28 -15.72 1.30
N VAL A 605 -46.72 -14.59 1.84
CA VAL A 605 -46.02 -13.87 2.92
C VAL A 605 -45.79 -14.76 4.15
N ALA A 606 -46.74 -15.62 4.51
CA ALA A 606 -46.59 -16.52 5.66
C ALA A 606 -45.50 -17.58 5.42
N SER A 607 -45.50 -18.19 4.24
CA SER A 607 -44.50 -19.20 3.84
C SER A 607 -43.10 -18.61 3.75
N LEU A 608 -42.96 -17.40 3.19
CA LEU A 608 -41.68 -16.69 3.11
C LEU A 608 -41.15 -16.28 4.49
N ASN A 609 -42.02 -15.88 5.41
CA ASN A 609 -41.62 -15.63 6.80
C ASN A 609 -41.11 -16.89 7.51
N THR A 610 -41.77 -18.02 7.28
CA THR A 610 -41.33 -19.31 7.82
C THR A 610 -39.96 -19.68 7.26
N LEU A 611 -39.76 -19.52 5.95
CA LEU A 611 -38.47 -19.70 5.29
C LEU A 611 -37.40 -18.78 5.88
N PHE A 612 -37.70 -17.50 6.06
CA PHE A 612 -36.80 -16.51 6.68
C PHE A 612 -36.37 -16.94 8.10
N ARG A 613 -37.34 -17.28 8.96
CA ARG A 613 -37.06 -17.70 10.35
C ARG A 613 -36.22 -18.97 10.40
N LYS A 614 -36.53 -19.95 9.55
CA LYS A 614 -35.76 -21.19 9.43
C LYS A 614 -34.34 -20.94 8.91
N ALA A 615 -34.19 -20.10 7.88
CA ALA A 615 -32.88 -19.74 7.36
C ALA A 615 -32.01 -19.05 8.43
N LEU A 616 -32.62 -18.21 9.27
CA LEU A 616 -31.92 -17.60 10.41
C LEU A 616 -31.53 -18.62 11.49
N SER A 617 -32.42 -19.54 11.89
CA SER A 617 -32.08 -20.58 12.87
C SER A 617 -30.93 -21.46 12.38
N ASP A 618 -30.92 -21.75 11.08
CA ASP A 618 -29.91 -22.57 10.42
C ASP A 618 -28.64 -21.76 10.08
N LYS A 619 -28.55 -20.49 10.49
CA LYS A 619 -27.44 -19.56 10.21
C LYS A 619 -27.16 -19.34 8.70
N LYS A 620 -28.16 -19.57 7.83
CA LYS A 620 -28.10 -19.34 6.38
C LYS A 620 -28.50 -17.92 6.02
N VAL A 621 -27.65 -16.94 6.37
CA VAL A 621 -27.94 -15.50 6.22
C VAL A 621 -28.36 -15.12 4.79
N ARG A 622 -27.66 -15.62 3.76
CA ARG A 622 -27.99 -15.29 2.37
C ARG A 622 -29.38 -15.79 1.94
N LEU A 623 -29.82 -16.93 2.46
CA LEU A 623 -31.18 -17.43 2.20
C LEU A 623 -32.24 -16.60 2.94
N ALA A 624 -31.92 -16.12 4.14
CA ALA A 624 -32.78 -15.21 4.88
C ALA A 624 -32.95 -13.87 4.13
N GLU A 625 -31.87 -13.28 3.60
CA GLU A 625 -31.93 -12.11 2.72
C GLU A 625 -32.84 -12.38 1.52
N GLN A 626 -32.65 -13.52 0.85
CA GLN A 626 -33.47 -13.90 -0.31
C GLN A 626 -34.95 -14.07 0.04
N ALA A 627 -35.30 -14.56 1.23
CA ALA A 627 -36.69 -14.63 1.65
C ALA A 627 -37.30 -13.23 1.84
N VAL A 628 -36.51 -12.25 2.30
CA VAL A 628 -36.93 -10.86 2.44
C VAL A 628 -37.03 -10.15 1.09
N GLU A 629 -36.02 -10.25 0.23
CA GLU A 629 -36.08 -9.87 -1.20
C GLU A 629 -37.32 -10.52 -1.86
N ALA A 630 -37.60 -11.78 -1.51
CA ALA A 630 -38.83 -12.54 -1.78
C ALA A 630 -40.11 -11.71 -1.55
N MET A 631 -40.22 -11.23 -0.32
CA MET A 631 -41.37 -10.48 0.17
C MET A 631 -41.46 -9.08 -0.45
N THR A 632 -40.35 -8.43 -0.79
CA THR A 632 -40.39 -7.09 -1.43
C THR A 632 -41.02 -7.20 -2.81
N VAL A 633 -40.73 -8.27 -3.57
CA VAL A 633 -41.30 -8.55 -4.89
C VAL A 633 -42.83 -8.75 -4.86
N ILE A 634 -43.40 -9.19 -3.73
CA ILE A 634 -44.86 -9.31 -3.57
C ILE A 634 -45.54 -7.93 -3.67
N GLY A 635 -44.89 -6.88 -3.15
CA GLY A 635 -45.36 -5.49 -3.28
C GLY A 635 -46.67 -5.16 -2.56
N THR A 636 -47.13 -5.97 -1.62
CA THR A 636 -48.37 -5.71 -0.87
C THR A 636 -48.12 -5.12 0.52
N ASN A 637 -49.09 -4.38 1.05
CA ASN A 637 -49.04 -3.83 2.42
C ASN A 637 -48.77 -4.90 3.49
N LYS A 638 -49.28 -6.11 3.30
CA LYS A 638 -49.04 -7.24 4.22
C LYS A 638 -47.57 -7.68 4.18
N ALA A 639 -46.99 -7.78 2.99
CA ALA A 639 -45.57 -8.11 2.83
C ALA A 639 -44.70 -7.01 3.45
N LEU A 640 -45.00 -5.73 3.17
CA LEU A 640 -44.27 -4.59 3.72
C LEU A 640 -44.26 -4.57 5.25
N ARG A 641 -45.43 -4.73 5.89
CA ARG A 641 -45.52 -4.83 7.36
C ARG A 641 -44.68 -5.98 7.91
N SER A 642 -44.62 -7.09 7.19
CA SER A 642 -43.82 -8.24 7.58
C SER A 642 -42.31 -7.95 7.53
N ILE A 643 -41.88 -7.23 6.51
CA ILE A 643 -40.48 -6.79 6.34
C ILE A 643 -40.12 -5.78 7.45
N GLU A 644 -41.00 -4.82 7.74
CA GLU A 644 -40.82 -3.83 8.81
C GLU A 644 -40.65 -4.50 10.18
N VAL A 645 -41.54 -5.45 10.52
CA VAL A 645 -41.45 -6.24 11.76
C VAL A 645 -40.14 -7.04 11.80
N THR A 646 -39.72 -7.58 10.67
CA THR A 646 -38.46 -8.32 10.55
C THR A 646 -37.24 -7.42 10.78
N SER A 647 -37.20 -6.27 10.12
CA SER A 647 -36.13 -5.26 10.27
C SER A 647 -35.98 -4.82 11.73
N ARG A 648 -37.08 -4.47 12.40
CA ARG A 648 -37.07 -4.07 13.83
C ARG A 648 -36.53 -5.18 14.74
N LYS A 649 -36.88 -6.43 14.48
CA LYS A 649 -36.39 -7.57 15.30
C LYS A 649 -34.91 -7.86 15.06
N MET A 650 -34.40 -7.60 13.86
CA MET A 650 -33.01 -7.84 13.49
C MET A 650 -32.06 -6.71 13.88
N ALA A 651 -32.57 -5.47 14.01
CA ALA A 651 -31.82 -4.30 14.49
C ALA A 651 -31.00 -4.60 15.75
N ASN A 652 -31.56 -5.41 16.65
CA ASN A 652 -30.94 -5.74 17.94
C ASN A 652 -30.08 -7.02 17.92
N LYS A 653 -29.97 -7.73 16.79
CA LYS A 653 -29.39 -9.09 16.74
C LYS A 653 -28.34 -9.33 15.66
N ASN A 654 -28.34 -8.59 14.54
CA ASN A 654 -27.37 -8.82 13.45
C ASN A 654 -27.13 -7.57 12.58
N LEU A 655 -26.09 -6.79 12.92
CA LEU A 655 -25.72 -5.53 12.26
C LEU A 655 -25.56 -5.65 10.73
N LYS A 656 -25.04 -6.77 10.21
CA LYS A 656 -24.83 -6.95 8.76
C LYS A 656 -26.15 -7.04 7.98
N LEU A 657 -27.12 -7.80 8.48
CA LEU A 657 -28.43 -7.93 7.83
C LEU A 657 -29.25 -6.64 7.94
N VAL A 658 -29.10 -5.92 9.05
CA VAL A 658 -29.78 -4.64 9.29
C VAL A 658 -29.30 -3.56 8.32
N ASN A 659 -27.98 -3.44 8.15
CA ASN A 659 -27.41 -2.50 7.18
C ASN A 659 -27.87 -2.83 5.75
N TRP A 660 -28.02 -4.12 5.41
CA TRP A 660 -28.56 -4.50 4.10
C TRP A 660 -30.05 -4.13 3.95
N LEU A 661 -30.88 -4.42 4.96
CA LEU A 661 -32.32 -4.11 5.00
C LEU A 661 -32.65 -2.62 5.03
N TRP A 662 -31.73 -1.76 5.45
CA TRP A 662 -31.91 -0.30 5.43
C TRP A 662 -31.53 0.32 4.09
N ASN A 663 -30.64 -0.31 3.34
CA ASN A 663 -30.13 0.20 2.06
C ASN A 663 -30.99 -0.20 0.84
N HIS A 664 -31.96 -1.10 1.01
CA HIS A 664 -32.86 -1.63 -0.03
C HIS A 664 -34.30 -1.60 0.48
#